data_AF-A0A815FAN8-F1
#
_entry.id   AF-A0A815FAN8-F1
#
_cell.length_a   1.000
_cell.length_b   1.000
_cell.length_c   1.000
_cell.angle_alpha   90.00
_cell.angle_beta   90.00
_cell.angle_gamma   90.00
#
_symmetry.space_group_name_H-M   'P 1'
#
loop_
_entity.id
_entity.type
_entity.pdbx_description
1 polymer ?
#
loop_
_entity_poly.entity_id
_entity_poly.type
_entity_poly.pdbx_seq_one_letter_code
_entity_poly.pdbx_strand_id
1 'polypeptide(L)'
;MADSSPEENDIEVDNKYAVDNQSFTADDDDNKQTKTHLNDIDNISVTFRKDSLTVDIDQRHNSSYPLDKNEGEQSPYEEVAANVSNKDDPSMAVLTFRSWFLGLAFTGLLSFINQFFWYRTSPLVIGVLVAQLLSHLIGKTLAKILPTKKFKIFRWYFTFNPGPFTVKEHCIITTMASTGVGTAYAIDVLTIQRLFYKRTMHPGMAIIFVITSQILGYGMAGIMRKFLVWPAAMIWPSNLVNCALFRTLHNDKEDPSTDDKPRWTMTRLRFFAIAFICQFIYYWFPGYIFPVLSLFSWICMIKPNNVVLSQLTGINGLGIGSIELDWNAWVSFLGSPIVVPYWAQVNILFGFVFLAWLIAPATYYSNLWDAKMLPMVSTRVFTRDGYYYNVTAILNSRLRLNETAYNDYGPIRMTPIFAFSYAISFAAITAVIVHTILYQGKSIIKQFRSSLKDDTGDIHAKLMSHYKEAPAWWYYILFTLAFGLAAIVCHFGDLMPWYFLFVAVAISFIFLLPTGIVAAVTNQSIGLNVITEFVASVAIPGNPLANVTFKTYGYISQNQALLLISDLKLGHYMKIPPRAMFITQLAGTITAGVINYVTANYLLSSIPNICTQKNPRWTCPNANTFYSASIIWGAIGPVKMFGPGSTYSSLLYGFLIGAIIPIPPWLLMKKYPNVKWLKYIHFPIMLSATGMMPPAPPGNYPSWLLVGFIFNFILARYARTWWKRYAYVFSAAMDCGVAFGILIIFFALQNNKVEFPTWWGTGGNTGDGCPLSHGNFYGRIPQDRPLINQS
;
A
#
# COMPACT_ATOMS: atom_id res chain seq x y z
N MET A 1 50.47 49.05 43.46
CA MET A 1 51.62 49.90 43.08
C MET A 1 51.84 49.69 41.59
N ALA A 2 51.64 50.77 40.81
CA ALA A 2 52.15 51.06 39.46
C ALA A 2 51.92 50.00 38.35
N ASP A 3 51.52 50.31 37.13
CA ASP A 3 51.14 51.54 36.45
C ASP A 3 50.58 51.17 35.07
N SER A 4 49.97 52.14 34.39
CA SER A 4 49.77 52.24 32.94
C SER A 4 48.70 51.37 32.23
N SER A 5 47.54 52.01 32.08
CA SER A 5 46.61 52.05 30.94
C SER A 5 47.28 52.46 29.60
N PRO A 6 46.56 52.73 28.48
CA PRO A 6 45.16 52.46 28.06
C PRO A 6 45.13 51.79 26.65
N GLU A 7 44.01 51.42 26.02
CA GLU A 7 43.10 52.23 25.16
C GLU A 7 42.51 51.20 24.16
N GLU A 8 41.25 51.13 23.70
CA GLU A 8 40.05 51.93 23.90
C GLU A 8 38.84 51.12 23.36
N ASN A 9 37.80 51.02 24.20
CA ASN A 9 36.35 51.01 23.94
C ASN A 9 35.65 49.87 23.17
N ASP A 10 35.24 48.88 23.97
CA ASP A 10 33.92 48.23 23.94
C ASP A 10 32.78 49.19 24.38
N ILE A 11 31.53 48.79 24.13
CA ILE A 11 30.42 48.58 25.11
C ILE A 11 29.03 48.92 24.52
N GLU A 12 28.31 47.84 24.20
CA GLU A 12 27.03 47.40 24.77
C GLU A 12 25.93 48.38 25.28
N VAL A 13 24.72 48.13 24.75
CA VAL A 13 23.47 47.77 25.48
C VAL A 13 22.49 48.85 25.99
N ASP A 14 21.23 48.62 25.56
CA ASP A 14 19.93 48.77 26.24
C ASP A 14 18.99 49.98 26.08
N ASN A 15 17.76 49.60 25.67
CA ASN A 15 16.44 49.93 26.22
C ASN A 15 15.87 51.38 26.26
N LYS A 16 14.76 51.52 25.50
CA LYS A 16 13.40 51.97 25.93
C LYS A 16 13.04 53.46 26.16
N TYR A 17 11.84 53.78 25.63
CA TYR A 17 10.84 54.85 25.92
C TYR A 17 11.21 56.31 25.52
N ALA A 18 10.59 56.89 24.49
CA ALA A 18 9.22 57.46 24.35
C ALA A 18 9.09 58.89 24.90
N VAL A 19 8.79 59.89 24.04
CA VAL A 19 7.97 61.08 24.35
C VAL A 19 7.33 61.64 23.07
N ASP A 20 6.06 62.04 23.23
CA ASP A 20 5.06 62.58 22.32
C ASP A 20 5.27 64.01 21.75
N ASN A 21 4.41 64.30 20.76
CA ASN A 21 3.72 65.57 20.44
C ASN A 21 4.51 66.76 19.88
N GLN A 22 4.17 67.18 18.65
CA GLN A 22 3.52 68.48 18.37
C GLN A 22 3.18 68.66 16.88
N SER A 23 2.27 69.60 16.64
CA SER A 23 1.38 69.79 15.49
C SER A 23 1.65 71.12 14.74
N PHE A 24 1.05 71.26 13.54
CA PHE A 24 0.95 72.47 12.66
C PHE A 24 2.26 72.87 11.92
N THR A 25 2.34 73.25 10.63
CA THR A 25 1.37 73.71 9.63
C THR A 25 1.94 73.60 8.19
N ALA A 26 1.01 73.67 7.22
CA ALA A 26 1.09 73.64 5.76
C ALA A 26 2.30 74.27 5.03
N ASP A 27 2.73 73.66 3.92
CA ASP A 27 2.45 74.18 2.57
C ASP A 27 2.67 73.10 1.48
N ASP A 28 2.06 73.37 0.33
CA ASP A 28 1.56 72.50 -0.74
C ASP A 28 2.57 71.72 -1.61
N ASP A 29 1.98 70.85 -2.44
CA ASP A 29 2.50 70.14 -3.63
C ASP A 29 3.20 68.78 -3.42
N ASP A 30 2.40 67.70 -3.31
CA ASP A 30 2.38 66.68 -4.37
C ASP A 30 1.27 65.65 -4.17
N ASN A 31 0.19 65.81 -4.94
CA ASN A 31 -1.03 65.03 -4.87
C ASN A 31 -1.04 63.98 -5.99
N LYS A 32 -0.55 62.75 -5.73
CA LYS A 32 -0.96 61.56 -6.52
C LYS A 32 -0.53 60.18 -6.03
N GLN A 33 -0.45 59.86 -4.73
CA GLN A 33 -0.12 58.47 -4.37
C GLN A 33 -0.50 58.00 -2.95
N THR A 34 -1.65 58.39 -2.39
CA THR A 34 -2.08 57.78 -1.10
C THR A 34 -3.58 57.88 -0.84
N LYS A 35 -4.39 57.21 -1.67
CA LYS A 35 -5.77 56.83 -1.31
C LYS A 35 -6.07 55.41 -1.77
N THR A 36 -5.30 54.44 -1.27
CA THR A 36 -5.59 53.01 -1.45
C THR A 36 -5.03 52.12 -0.35
N HIS A 37 -4.83 52.64 0.86
CA HIS A 37 -4.48 51.84 2.02
C HIS A 37 -5.36 52.24 3.18
N LEU A 38 -6.57 51.67 3.26
CA LEU A 38 -7.35 51.52 4.50
C LEU A 38 -8.62 50.65 4.36
N ASN A 39 -8.80 49.88 3.29
CA ASN A 39 -9.93 48.93 3.15
C ASN A 39 -9.52 47.44 3.01
N ASP A 40 -8.24 47.09 3.20
CA ASP A 40 -7.77 45.69 3.06
C ASP A 40 -7.52 45.01 4.42
N ILE A 41 -8.49 45.08 5.35
CA ILE A 41 -8.48 44.23 6.56
C ILE A 41 -9.60 43.18 6.57
N ASP A 42 -10.56 43.22 5.63
CA ASP A 42 -11.71 42.29 5.63
C ASP A 42 -11.73 41.23 4.50
N ASN A 43 -10.59 40.92 3.87
CA ASN A 43 -10.54 39.86 2.85
C ASN A 43 -9.37 38.88 3.01
N ILE A 44 -9.32 38.16 4.14
CA ILE A 44 -8.62 36.87 4.22
C ILE A 44 -9.49 35.83 3.49
N SER A 45 -9.47 35.89 2.16
CA SER A 45 -10.06 34.85 1.33
C SER A 45 -9.10 33.65 1.28
N VAL A 46 -9.53 32.54 1.88
CA VAL A 46 -8.82 31.26 1.94
C VAL A 46 -8.71 30.66 0.53
N THR A 47 -7.60 30.94 -0.15
CA THR A 47 -7.30 30.31 -1.45
C THR A 47 -6.76 28.88 -1.27
N PHE A 48 -7.66 27.89 -1.29
CA PHE A 48 -7.31 26.54 -1.72
C PHE A 48 -6.95 26.57 -3.22
N ARG A 49 -5.67 26.35 -3.53
CA ARG A 49 -5.10 26.23 -4.89
C ARG A 49 -4.62 24.78 -5.09
N LYS A 50 -4.71 24.12 -6.26
CA LYS A 50 -5.66 24.02 -7.39
C LYS A 50 -5.23 22.69 -8.08
N ASP A 51 -6.18 21.90 -8.60
CA ASP A 51 -5.98 20.86 -9.64
C ASP A 51 -5.26 19.52 -9.31
N SER A 52 -5.82 18.67 -8.44
CA SER A 52 -5.42 17.24 -8.40
C SER A 52 -6.56 16.23 -8.56
N LEU A 53 -7.82 16.67 -8.62
CA LEU A 53 -8.97 15.76 -8.42
C LEU A 53 -10.01 15.69 -9.53
N THR A 54 -10.03 16.64 -10.47
CA THR A 54 -10.77 16.49 -11.71
C THR A 54 -9.80 16.63 -12.87
N VAL A 55 -9.81 15.67 -13.79
CA VAL A 55 -9.20 15.85 -15.12
C VAL A 55 -10.12 16.80 -15.90
N ASP A 56 -10.24 18.05 -15.44
CA ASP A 56 -10.90 19.13 -16.17
C ASP A 56 -9.87 19.72 -17.14
N ILE A 57 -9.78 19.10 -18.32
CA ILE A 57 -8.95 19.62 -19.42
C ILE A 57 -9.60 20.89 -20.02
N ASP A 58 -10.89 21.13 -19.79
CA ASP A 58 -11.64 22.19 -20.46
C ASP A 58 -11.37 23.61 -19.91
N GLN A 59 -10.86 23.77 -18.68
CA GLN A 59 -10.54 25.11 -18.16
C GLN A 59 -9.14 25.64 -18.53
N ARG A 60 -8.28 24.83 -19.18
CA ARG A 60 -6.89 25.22 -19.47
C ARG A 60 -6.69 25.86 -20.83
N HIS A 61 -7.71 25.94 -21.69
CA HIS A 61 -7.55 26.56 -23.02
C HIS A 61 -7.72 28.08 -23.05
N ASN A 62 -8.25 28.72 -22.00
CA ASN A 62 -8.57 30.16 -21.98
C ASN A 62 -7.69 31.03 -21.07
N SER A 63 -6.64 30.49 -20.45
CA SER A 63 -5.63 31.31 -19.77
C SER A 63 -4.32 31.30 -20.56
N SER A 64 -4.26 32.15 -21.58
CA SER A 64 -3.01 32.53 -22.24
C SER A 64 -2.18 33.37 -21.26
N TYR A 65 -1.42 32.70 -20.39
CA TYR A 65 -0.22 33.32 -19.82
C TYR A 65 0.86 33.24 -20.89
N PRO A 66 1.53 34.35 -21.25
CA PRO A 66 2.63 34.32 -22.19
C PRO A 66 3.75 33.47 -21.58
N LEU A 67 4.04 32.34 -22.22
CA LEU A 67 5.19 31.50 -21.94
C LEU A 67 6.43 32.21 -22.47
N ASP A 68 7.25 32.75 -21.58
CA ASP A 68 8.62 33.11 -21.93
C ASP A 68 9.38 31.85 -22.31
N LYS A 69 9.89 31.84 -23.54
CA LYS A 69 10.75 30.80 -24.08
C LYS A 69 12.11 30.88 -23.39
N ASN A 70 12.54 29.77 -22.80
CA ASN A 70 13.91 29.43 -22.36
C ASN A 70 14.24 29.44 -20.84
N GLU A 71 13.26 29.29 -19.95
CA GLU A 71 13.48 28.71 -18.62
C GLU A 71 12.69 27.40 -18.46
N GLY A 72 13.35 26.37 -17.93
CA GLY A 72 13.09 24.96 -18.22
C GLY A 72 11.65 24.46 -17.98
N GLU A 73 11.07 23.84 -19.01
CA GLU A 73 9.79 23.12 -18.90
C GLU A 73 9.84 22.11 -17.73
N GLN A 74 8.82 22.15 -16.87
CA GLN A 74 8.73 21.32 -15.66
C GLN A 74 7.38 20.61 -15.57
N SER A 75 7.30 19.52 -14.81
CA SER A 75 6.04 18.80 -14.59
C SER A 75 4.98 19.72 -13.97
N PRO A 76 3.70 19.62 -14.38
CA PRO A 76 2.61 20.43 -13.80
C PRO A 76 2.32 20.07 -12.33
N TYR A 77 2.76 18.90 -11.87
CA TYR A 77 2.60 18.45 -10.49
C TYR A 77 3.86 18.73 -9.69
N GLU A 78 3.70 19.49 -8.62
CA GLU A 78 4.81 19.98 -7.79
C GLU A 78 5.57 18.84 -7.09
N GLU A 79 4.86 17.79 -6.65
CA GLU A 79 5.50 16.63 -6.02
C GLU A 79 6.39 15.88 -7.01
N VAL A 80 5.99 15.83 -8.29
CA VAL A 80 6.78 15.22 -9.36
C VAL A 80 7.97 16.12 -9.69
N ALA A 81 7.75 17.42 -9.89
CA ALA A 81 8.77 18.41 -10.16
C ALA A 81 9.89 18.43 -9.09
N ALA A 82 9.55 18.24 -7.82
CA ALA A 82 10.51 18.23 -6.71
C ALA A 82 11.40 16.98 -6.68
N ASN A 83 10.92 15.86 -7.21
CA ASN A 83 11.52 14.53 -7.01
C ASN A 83 12.01 13.85 -8.30
N VAL A 84 11.56 14.30 -9.46
CA VAL A 84 11.90 13.72 -10.77
C VAL A 84 12.70 14.73 -11.60
N SER A 85 13.80 14.28 -12.19
CA SER A 85 14.62 15.11 -13.08
C SER A 85 13.91 15.38 -14.41
N ASN A 86 13.98 16.61 -14.90
CA ASN A 86 13.51 17.02 -16.23
C ASN A 86 14.58 16.84 -17.33
N LYS A 87 15.72 16.23 -17.01
CA LYS A 87 16.81 15.93 -17.95
C LYS A 87 16.91 14.43 -18.20
N ASP A 88 17.35 14.06 -19.40
CA ASP A 88 17.58 12.66 -19.78
C ASP A 88 18.76 12.52 -20.76
N ASP A 89 19.49 11.41 -20.66
CA ASP A 89 20.53 10.99 -21.60
C ASP A 89 20.15 9.61 -22.17
N PRO A 90 19.71 9.55 -23.45
CA PRO A 90 19.34 8.30 -24.12
C PRO A 90 20.48 7.30 -24.33
N SER A 91 21.73 7.73 -24.22
CA SER A 91 22.91 6.87 -24.43
C SER A 91 23.29 6.05 -23.19
N MET A 92 22.76 6.39 -22.01
CA MET A 92 23.06 5.69 -20.77
C MET A 92 22.67 4.20 -20.84
N ALA A 93 23.60 3.34 -20.45
CA ALA A 93 23.37 1.90 -20.40
C ALA A 93 22.26 1.55 -19.38
N VAL A 94 21.44 0.56 -19.73
CA VAL A 94 20.30 0.09 -18.91
C VAL A 94 20.39 -1.42 -18.67
N LEU A 95 20.34 -2.21 -19.74
CA LEU A 95 20.45 -3.66 -19.70
C LEU A 95 21.92 -4.07 -19.78
N THR A 96 22.55 -4.22 -18.63
CA THR A 96 23.95 -4.64 -18.50
C THR A 96 24.05 -5.95 -17.75
N PHE A 97 25.22 -6.58 -17.75
CA PHE A 97 25.46 -7.78 -16.94
C PHE A 97 25.14 -7.52 -15.46
N ARG A 98 25.56 -6.36 -14.93
CA ARG A 98 25.28 -5.95 -13.54
C ARG A 98 23.78 -5.87 -13.29
N SER A 99 23.02 -5.29 -14.22
CA SER A 99 21.56 -5.16 -14.09
C SER A 99 20.88 -6.52 -13.97
N TRP A 100 21.25 -7.47 -14.81
CA TRP A 100 20.72 -8.83 -14.78
C TRP A 100 21.14 -9.60 -13.52
N PHE A 101 22.44 -9.60 -13.21
CA PHE A 101 22.98 -10.33 -12.07
C PHE A 101 22.40 -9.82 -10.74
N LEU A 102 22.47 -8.51 -10.50
CA LEU A 102 21.97 -7.93 -9.26
C LEU A 102 20.46 -8.00 -9.16
N GLY A 103 19.73 -7.68 -10.23
CA GLY A 103 18.28 -7.71 -10.14
C GLY A 103 17.74 -9.11 -9.91
N LEU A 104 18.23 -10.16 -10.60
CA LEU A 104 17.79 -11.53 -10.32
C LEU A 104 18.20 -12.01 -8.92
N ALA A 105 19.39 -11.63 -8.45
CA ALA A 105 19.85 -11.96 -7.11
C ALA A 105 18.97 -11.31 -6.02
N PHE A 106 18.66 -10.01 -6.15
CA PHE A 106 17.79 -9.31 -5.21
C PHE A 106 16.33 -9.78 -5.30
N THR A 107 15.81 -10.04 -6.50
CA THR A 107 14.48 -10.66 -6.67
C THR A 107 14.43 -11.99 -5.91
N GLY A 108 15.43 -12.84 -6.08
CA GLY A 108 15.46 -14.14 -5.41
C GLY A 108 15.62 -14.04 -3.89
N LEU A 109 16.48 -13.13 -3.43
CA LEU A 109 16.68 -12.89 -2.00
C LEU A 109 15.40 -12.36 -1.34
N LEU A 110 14.77 -11.35 -1.92
CA LEU A 110 13.52 -10.78 -1.39
C LEU A 110 12.40 -11.82 -1.39
N SER A 111 12.24 -12.57 -2.49
CA SER A 111 11.21 -13.62 -2.58
C SER A 111 11.39 -14.69 -1.51
N PHE A 112 12.62 -15.17 -1.32
CA PHE A 112 12.94 -16.14 -0.28
C PHE A 112 12.63 -15.60 1.11
N ILE A 113 13.13 -14.42 1.44
CA ILE A 113 12.97 -13.84 2.79
C ILE A 113 11.49 -13.58 3.09
N ASN A 114 10.79 -12.90 2.19
CA ASN A 114 9.39 -12.54 2.40
C ASN A 114 8.49 -13.79 2.46
N GLN A 115 8.74 -14.80 1.61
CA GLN A 115 8.02 -16.08 1.68
C GLN A 115 8.31 -16.86 2.96
N PHE A 116 9.55 -16.80 3.45
CA PHE A 116 9.93 -17.44 4.70
C PHE A 116 9.18 -16.84 5.89
N PHE A 117 9.14 -15.51 5.98
CA PHE A 117 8.45 -14.82 7.06
C PHE A 117 6.93 -14.87 6.95
N TRP A 118 6.37 -15.15 5.77
CA TRP A 118 4.92 -15.23 5.55
C TRP A 118 4.18 -16.21 6.47
N TYR A 119 4.83 -17.32 6.85
CA TYR A 119 4.26 -18.34 7.73
C TYR A 119 4.44 -18.04 9.24
N ARG A 120 5.18 -16.99 9.59
CA ARG A 120 5.41 -16.58 10.98
C ARG A 120 4.18 -15.92 11.57
N THR A 121 4.11 -15.89 12.89
CA THR A 121 3.02 -15.24 13.64
C THR A 121 2.96 -13.74 13.38
N SER A 122 4.12 -13.08 13.31
CA SER A 122 4.25 -11.69 12.88
C SER A 122 5.09 -11.67 11.62
N PRO A 123 4.49 -11.57 10.42
CA PRO A 123 5.23 -11.58 9.17
C PRO A 123 6.05 -10.29 9.02
N LEU A 124 7.30 -10.46 8.61
CA LEU A 124 8.21 -9.39 8.25
C LEU A 124 8.19 -9.24 6.72
N VAL A 125 7.99 -8.02 6.22
CA VAL A 125 8.05 -7.72 4.79
C VAL A 125 9.19 -6.75 4.51
N ILE A 126 10.16 -7.18 3.71
CA ILE A 126 11.25 -6.34 3.24
C ILE A 126 10.83 -5.66 1.95
N GLY A 127 10.73 -4.34 2.01
CA GLY A 127 10.39 -3.51 0.86
C GLY A 127 11.54 -3.34 -0.15
N VAL A 128 11.19 -2.87 -1.34
CA VAL A 128 12.13 -2.69 -2.47
C VAL A 128 13.25 -1.67 -2.18
N LEU A 129 13.01 -0.71 -1.28
CA LEU A 129 13.98 0.33 -0.91
C LEU A 129 15.28 -0.24 -0.34
N VAL A 130 15.22 -1.39 0.35
CA VAL A 130 16.42 -2.09 0.84
C VAL A 130 17.26 -2.60 -0.32
N ALA A 131 16.62 -3.23 -1.32
CA ALA A 131 17.31 -3.66 -2.52
C ALA A 131 17.88 -2.46 -3.31
N GLN A 132 17.17 -1.33 -3.35
CA GLN A 132 17.69 -0.09 -3.92
C GLN A 132 18.96 0.39 -3.20
N LEU A 133 18.95 0.48 -1.87
CA LEU A 133 20.12 0.93 -1.11
C LEU A 133 21.33 -0.02 -1.28
N LEU A 134 21.11 -1.32 -1.14
CA LEU A 134 22.18 -2.32 -1.23
C LEU A 134 22.72 -2.47 -2.67
N SER A 135 21.84 -2.46 -3.67
CA SER A 135 22.26 -2.56 -5.08
C SER A 135 23.06 -1.34 -5.53
N HIS A 136 22.86 -0.16 -4.92
CA HIS A 136 23.72 0.99 -5.16
C HIS A 136 25.16 0.74 -4.71
N LEU A 137 25.36 0.24 -3.49
CA LEU A 137 26.67 -0.04 -2.92
C LEU A 137 27.39 -1.14 -3.70
N ILE A 138 26.69 -2.25 -3.96
CA ILE A 138 27.25 -3.39 -4.70
C ILE A 138 27.49 -3.00 -6.17
N GLY A 139 26.57 -2.26 -6.80
CA GLY A 139 26.68 -1.80 -8.18
C GLY A 139 27.90 -0.90 -8.41
N LYS A 140 28.14 0.09 -7.53
CA LYS A 140 29.36 0.92 -7.56
C LYS A 140 30.63 0.12 -7.35
N THR A 141 30.58 -0.92 -6.50
CA THR A 141 31.73 -1.79 -6.24
C THR A 141 32.02 -2.67 -7.45
N LEU A 142 31.01 -3.31 -8.04
CA LEU A 142 31.13 -4.08 -9.28
C LEU A 142 31.60 -3.24 -10.46
N ALA A 143 31.22 -1.96 -10.53
CA ALA A 143 31.73 -1.03 -11.53
C ALA A 143 33.24 -0.80 -11.45
N LYS A 144 33.85 -0.96 -10.27
CA LYS A 144 35.30 -0.84 -10.08
C LYS A 144 36.03 -2.16 -10.31
N ILE A 145 35.39 -3.29 -10.01
CA ILE A 145 36.02 -4.62 -10.02
C ILE A 145 35.89 -5.32 -11.39
N LEU A 146 34.74 -5.20 -12.06
CA LEU A 146 34.47 -5.98 -13.28
C LEU A 146 35.31 -5.50 -14.48
N PRO A 147 35.81 -6.43 -15.31
CA PRO A 147 36.63 -6.09 -16.47
C PRO A 147 35.81 -5.38 -17.56
N THR A 148 36.41 -4.35 -18.16
CA THR A 148 35.83 -3.59 -19.29
C THR A 148 36.07 -4.25 -20.65
N LYS A 149 36.73 -5.43 -20.67
CA LYS A 149 37.04 -6.18 -21.88
C LYS A 149 35.77 -6.54 -22.64
N LYS A 150 35.74 -6.25 -23.94
CA LYS A 150 34.66 -6.66 -24.84
C LYS A 150 34.89 -8.10 -25.26
N PHE A 151 33.92 -8.96 -24.96
CA PHE A 151 33.89 -10.35 -25.39
C PHE A 151 33.02 -10.47 -26.64
N LYS A 152 33.49 -11.23 -27.62
CA LYS A 152 32.76 -11.52 -28.86
C LYS A 152 32.24 -12.95 -28.78
N ILE A 153 30.93 -13.13 -28.76
CA ILE A 153 30.27 -14.43 -28.93
C ILE A 153 29.51 -14.38 -30.25
N PHE A 154 29.98 -15.13 -31.25
CA PHE A 154 29.48 -15.09 -32.62
C PHE A 154 29.43 -13.66 -33.21
N ARG A 155 28.21 -13.13 -33.45
CA ARG A 155 27.94 -11.78 -33.98
C ARG A 155 27.66 -10.75 -32.89
N TRP A 156 27.61 -11.16 -31.63
CA TRP A 156 27.26 -10.30 -30.50
C TRP A 156 28.50 -9.89 -29.71
N TYR A 157 28.56 -8.63 -29.33
CA TYR A 157 29.58 -8.08 -28.45
C TYR A 157 28.94 -7.79 -27.10
N PHE A 158 29.52 -8.30 -26.02
CA PHE A 158 29.10 -7.95 -24.66
C PHE A 158 30.31 -7.62 -23.79
N THR A 159 30.09 -6.79 -22.78
CA THR A 159 31.07 -6.43 -21.76
C THR A 159 30.46 -6.67 -20.39
N PHE A 160 31.26 -7.15 -19.43
CA PHE A 160 30.82 -7.26 -18.04
C PHE A 160 30.70 -5.88 -17.38
N ASN A 161 31.48 -4.90 -17.87
CA ASN A 161 31.50 -3.54 -17.35
C ASN A 161 31.43 -2.53 -18.52
N PRO A 162 30.26 -1.96 -18.81
CA PRO A 162 30.12 -0.95 -19.87
C PRO A 162 30.55 0.45 -19.44
N GLY A 163 30.85 0.68 -18.15
CA GLY A 163 31.23 1.98 -17.62
C GLY A 163 30.75 2.21 -16.19
N PRO A 164 30.68 3.48 -15.73
CA PRO A 164 30.17 3.83 -14.41
C PRO A 164 28.77 3.27 -14.15
N PHE A 165 28.43 3.01 -12.90
CA PHE A 165 27.11 2.53 -12.50
C PHE A 165 26.08 3.66 -12.63
N THR A 166 25.13 3.53 -13.55
CA THR A 166 24.18 4.62 -13.88
C THR A 166 22.90 4.55 -13.05
N VAL A 167 22.15 5.66 -13.01
CA VAL A 167 20.81 5.67 -12.38
C VAL A 167 19.83 4.76 -13.11
N LYS A 168 19.99 4.55 -14.43
CA LYS A 168 19.11 3.68 -15.22
C LYS A 168 19.36 2.20 -14.98
N GLU A 169 20.63 1.79 -14.89
CA GLU A 169 20.99 0.43 -14.42
C GLU A 169 20.43 0.20 -13.02
N HIS A 170 20.58 1.18 -12.13
CA HIS A 170 20.08 1.08 -10.77
C HIS A 170 18.55 0.94 -10.73
N CYS A 171 17.82 1.79 -11.48
CA CYS A 171 16.38 1.73 -11.56
C CYS A 171 15.88 0.38 -12.06
N ILE A 172 16.52 -0.19 -13.10
CA ILE A 172 16.05 -1.46 -13.64
C ILE A 172 16.31 -2.64 -12.69
N ILE A 173 17.42 -2.61 -11.94
CA ILE A 173 17.67 -3.57 -10.84
C ILE A 173 16.57 -3.50 -9.79
N THR A 174 16.23 -2.29 -9.33
CA THR A 174 15.21 -2.06 -8.32
C THR A 174 13.83 -2.49 -8.79
N THR A 175 13.44 -2.17 -10.02
CA THR A 175 12.15 -2.61 -10.59
C THR A 175 12.11 -4.13 -10.80
N MET A 176 13.20 -4.78 -11.19
CA MET A 176 13.24 -6.25 -11.23
C MET A 176 13.11 -6.85 -9.82
N ALA A 177 13.78 -6.26 -8.83
CA ALA A 177 13.71 -6.69 -7.43
C ALA A 177 12.32 -6.47 -6.80
N SER A 178 11.55 -5.47 -7.24
CA SER A 178 10.20 -5.19 -6.73
C SER A 178 9.26 -6.39 -6.88
N THR A 179 9.44 -7.19 -7.94
CA THR A 179 8.68 -8.43 -8.19
C THR A 179 8.83 -9.48 -7.09
N GLY A 180 9.92 -9.43 -6.32
CA GLY A 180 10.20 -10.33 -5.21
C GLY A 180 9.76 -9.82 -3.83
N VAL A 181 9.19 -8.61 -3.74
CA VAL A 181 8.72 -8.06 -2.46
C VAL A 181 7.47 -8.78 -1.97
N GLY A 182 6.55 -9.12 -2.87
CA GLY A 182 5.30 -9.80 -2.55
C GLY A 182 5.45 -11.32 -2.53
N THR A 183 4.74 -11.97 -1.59
CA THR A 183 4.51 -13.41 -1.65
C THR A 183 3.39 -13.72 -2.64
N ALA A 184 3.56 -14.79 -3.42
CA ALA A 184 2.55 -15.16 -4.40
C ALA A 184 1.29 -15.70 -3.70
N TYR A 185 0.15 -15.02 -3.86
CA TYR A 185 -1.13 -15.42 -3.26
C TYR A 185 -1.57 -16.86 -3.60
N ALA A 186 -1.14 -17.37 -4.76
CA ALA A 186 -1.32 -18.77 -5.16
C ALA A 186 -0.68 -19.78 -4.18
N ILE A 187 0.36 -19.38 -3.43
CA ILE A 187 0.99 -20.21 -2.40
C ILE A 187 0.02 -20.49 -1.25
N ASP A 188 -0.86 -19.55 -0.90
CA ASP A 188 -1.86 -19.79 0.14
C ASP A 188 -2.87 -20.87 -0.30
N VAL A 189 -3.26 -20.90 -1.58
CA VAL A 189 -4.09 -21.98 -2.15
C VAL A 189 -3.40 -23.34 -2.00
N LEU A 190 -2.12 -23.43 -2.38
CA LEU A 190 -1.34 -24.66 -2.25
C LEU A 190 -1.13 -25.07 -0.78
N THR A 191 -0.95 -24.09 0.10
CA THR A 191 -0.80 -24.29 1.53
C THR A 191 -2.06 -24.88 2.13
N ILE A 192 -3.22 -24.29 1.86
CA ILE A 192 -4.47 -24.79 2.43
C ILE A 192 -4.85 -26.15 1.83
N GLN A 193 -4.56 -26.36 0.54
CA GLN A 193 -4.78 -27.63 -0.13
C GLN A 193 -4.01 -28.76 0.57
N ARG A 194 -2.73 -28.52 0.89
CA ARG A 194 -1.85 -29.48 1.57
C ARG A 194 -2.19 -29.65 3.05
N LEU A 195 -2.35 -28.56 3.80
CA LEU A 195 -2.46 -28.59 5.25
C LEU A 195 -3.88 -28.89 5.74
N PHE A 196 -4.89 -28.21 5.19
CA PHE A 196 -6.27 -28.31 5.67
C PHE A 196 -7.07 -29.34 4.87
N TYR A 197 -6.92 -29.36 3.54
CA TYR A 197 -7.66 -30.27 2.67
C TYR A 197 -6.94 -31.60 2.38
N LYS A 198 -5.72 -31.79 2.89
CA LYS A 198 -4.93 -33.03 2.77
C LYS A 198 -4.77 -33.55 1.33
N ARG A 199 -4.76 -32.64 0.34
CA ARG A 199 -4.49 -32.94 -1.07
C ARG A 199 -3.15 -32.34 -1.47
N THR A 200 -2.42 -33.03 -2.35
CA THR A 200 -1.17 -32.53 -2.92
C THR A 200 -1.31 -32.37 -4.43
N MET A 201 -0.70 -31.33 -4.96
CA MET A 201 -0.60 -31.09 -6.40
C MET A 201 0.80 -31.46 -6.87
N HIS A 202 0.91 -31.99 -8.10
CA HIS A 202 2.22 -32.26 -8.71
C HIS A 202 3.07 -30.98 -8.75
N PRO A 203 4.36 -31.02 -8.36
CA PRO A 203 5.20 -29.82 -8.26
C PRO A 203 5.26 -28.97 -9.53
N GLY A 204 5.32 -29.60 -10.70
CA GLY A 204 5.32 -28.89 -11.99
C GLY A 204 4.04 -28.08 -12.21
N MET A 205 2.87 -28.64 -11.87
CA MET A 205 1.59 -27.93 -11.98
C MET A 205 1.48 -26.81 -10.95
N ALA A 206 1.99 -27.01 -9.74
CA ALA A 206 2.01 -25.99 -8.70
C ALA A 206 2.89 -24.78 -9.10
N ILE A 207 4.04 -25.01 -9.74
CA ILE A 207 4.89 -23.93 -10.26
C ILE A 207 4.18 -23.18 -11.39
N ILE A 208 3.55 -23.89 -12.33
CA ILE A 208 2.80 -23.24 -13.42
C ILE A 208 1.61 -22.45 -12.85
N PHE A 209 0.90 -22.97 -11.85
CA PHE A 209 -0.17 -22.27 -11.14
C PHE A 209 0.33 -20.95 -10.56
N VAL A 210 1.44 -20.99 -9.82
CA VAL A 210 2.05 -19.80 -9.22
C VAL A 210 2.47 -18.81 -10.30
N ILE A 211 3.25 -19.23 -11.31
CA ILE A 211 3.73 -18.34 -12.37
C ILE A 211 2.56 -17.70 -13.12
N THR A 212 1.60 -18.50 -13.60
CA THR A 212 0.45 -17.99 -14.36
C THR A 212 -0.37 -16.99 -13.56
N SER A 213 -0.57 -17.23 -12.26
CA SER A 213 -1.27 -16.27 -11.38
C SER A 213 -0.56 -14.92 -11.29
N GLN A 214 0.77 -14.89 -11.40
CA GLN A 214 1.55 -13.66 -11.29
C GLN A 214 1.67 -12.91 -12.64
N ILE A 215 1.76 -13.62 -13.77
CA ILE A 215 2.00 -13.00 -15.08
C ILE A 215 0.72 -12.73 -15.89
N LEU A 216 -0.41 -13.36 -15.58
CA LEU A 216 -1.66 -13.17 -16.35
C LEU A 216 -2.10 -11.70 -16.38
N GLY A 217 -1.90 -10.99 -15.26
CA GLY A 217 -2.15 -9.55 -15.14
C GLY A 217 -1.31 -8.68 -16.08
N TYR A 218 -0.08 -9.09 -16.38
CA TYR A 218 0.83 -8.28 -17.19
C TYR A 218 0.27 -8.05 -18.59
N GLY A 219 -0.41 -9.05 -19.15
CA GLY A 219 -1.11 -8.93 -20.43
C GLY A 219 -2.11 -7.78 -20.48
N MET A 220 -2.89 -7.59 -19.40
CA MET A 220 -3.86 -6.51 -19.29
C MET A 220 -3.20 -5.15 -19.05
N ALA A 221 -2.07 -5.12 -18.34
CA ALA A 221 -1.31 -3.90 -18.07
C ALA A 221 -0.91 -3.17 -19.37
N GLY A 222 -0.57 -3.92 -20.43
CA GLY A 222 -0.18 -3.37 -21.73
C GLY A 222 -1.19 -2.39 -22.33
N ILE A 223 -2.49 -2.70 -22.21
CA ILE A 223 -3.62 -1.86 -22.64
C ILE A 223 -3.77 -0.63 -21.74
N MET A 224 -3.57 -0.82 -20.43
CA MET A 224 -3.81 0.20 -19.43
C MET A 224 -2.72 1.27 -19.32
N ARG A 225 -1.53 1.05 -19.88
CA ARG A 225 -0.42 2.03 -19.89
C ARG A 225 -0.87 3.41 -20.42
N LYS A 226 -1.71 3.40 -21.45
CA LYS A 226 -2.24 4.62 -22.07
C LYS A 226 -3.08 5.47 -21.12
N PHE A 227 -3.74 4.85 -20.15
CA PHE A 227 -4.62 5.52 -19.20
C PHE A 227 -3.94 5.82 -17.87
N LEU A 228 -3.03 4.95 -17.43
CA LEU A 228 -2.48 4.97 -16.08
C LEU A 228 -1.00 5.35 -15.99
N VAL A 229 -0.27 5.40 -17.12
CA VAL A 229 1.16 5.77 -17.15
C VAL A 229 1.37 7.09 -17.88
N TRP A 230 0.80 7.25 -19.07
CA TRP A 230 1.08 8.42 -19.91
C TRP A 230 0.56 9.74 -19.32
N PRO A 231 -0.68 9.82 -18.81
CA PRO A 231 -1.19 11.09 -18.29
C PRO A 231 -0.37 11.57 -17.09
N ALA A 232 -0.03 12.87 -17.08
CA ALA A 232 0.65 13.51 -15.96
C ALA A 232 -0.15 13.39 -14.64
N ALA A 233 -1.48 13.39 -14.72
CA ALA A 233 -2.38 13.30 -13.57
C ALA A 233 -2.26 11.97 -12.78
N MET A 234 -1.71 10.93 -13.40
CA MET A 234 -1.47 9.64 -12.77
C MET A 234 -0.08 9.67 -12.12
N ILE A 235 -0.02 10.17 -10.88
CA ILE A 235 1.24 10.51 -10.20
C ILE A 235 1.97 9.28 -9.67
N TRP A 236 1.23 8.30 -9.12
CA TRP A 236 1.76 7.16 -8.37
C TRP A 236 2.70 7.59 -7.23
N PRO A 237 2.18 8.18 -6.13
CA PRO A 237 3.00 8.82 -5.10
C PRO A 237 4.10 7.94 -4.48
N SER A 238 3.86 6.64 -4.28
CA SER A 238 4.88 5.70 -3.79
C SER A 238 6.12 5.61 -4.69
N ASN A 239 5.96 5.77 -6.02
CA ASN A 239 7.10 5.79 -6.94
C ASN A 239 7.99 7.01 -6.73
N LEU A 240 7.43 8.13 -6.26
CA LEU A 240 8.20 9.34 -6.00
C LEU A 240 9.21 9.16 -4.86
N VAL A 241 8.94 8.25 -3.92
CA VAL A 241 9.90 7.86 -2.87
C VAL A 241 11.10 7.15 -3.49
N ASN A 242 10.87 6.22 -4.42
CA ASN A 242 11.95 5.56 -5.16
C ASN A 242 12.76 6.58 -5.99
N CYS A 243 12.08 7.50 -6.70
CA CYS A 243 12.74 8.59 -7.45
C CYS A 243 13.59 9.49 -6.54
N ALA A 244 13.05 9.89 -5.40
CA ALA A 244 13.75 10.73 -4.42
C ALA A 244 15.01 10.03 -3.89
N LEU A 245 14.93 8.72 -3.62
CA LEU A 245 16.07 7.93 -3.17
C LEU A 245 17.12 7.75 -4.30
N PHE A 246 16.71 7.50 -5.55
CA PHE A 246 17.65 7.42 -6.69
C PHE A 246 18.46 8.70 -6.84
N ARG A 247 17.78 9.84 -6.82
CA ARG A 247 18.38 11.17 -6.92
C ARG A 247 19.34 11.44 -5.75
N THR A 248 18.95 11.00 -4.55
CA THR A 248 19.76 11.14 -3.33
C THR A 248 21.05 10.29 -3.40
N LEU A 249 21.00 9.08 -3.95
CA LEU A 249 22.14 8.16 -4.02
C LEU A 249 23.10 8.47 -5.18
N HIS A 250 22.59 8.97 -6.31
CA HIS A 250 23.40 9.28 -7.50
C HIS A 250 23.91 10.72 -7.57
N ASN A 251 23.69 11.53 -6.51
CA ASN A 251 24.19 12.90 -6.39
C ASN A 251 23.92 13.75 -7.65
N ASP A 252 22.69 13.71 -8.18
CA ASP A 252 22.32 14.67 -9.23
C ASP A 252 22.58 16.07 -8.67
N LYS A 253 23.48 16.82 -9.30
CA LYS A 253 23.82 18.20 -8.92
C LYS A 253 22.50 18.90 -8.64
N GLU A 254 22.31 19.37 -7.40
CA GLU A 254 21.10 20.10 -7.05
C GLU A 254 21.05 21.29 -8.01
N ASP A 255 20.08 21.29 -8.93
CA ASP A 255 19.90 22.42 -9.85
C ASP A 255 19.74 23.68 -8.97
N PRO A 256 20.59 24.70 -9.13
CA PRO A 256 20.49 25.95 -8.36
C PRO A 256 19.21 26.74 -8.66
N SER A 257 18.38 26.28 -9.60
CA SER A 257 17.27 27.01 -10.22
C SER A 257 15.97 27.04 -9.38
N THR A 258 16.05 26.89 -8.06
CA THR A 258 14.97 27.35 -7.18
C THR A 258 15.53 28.50 -6.38
N ASP A 259 15.27 29.70 -6.89
CA ASP A 259 15.29 30.96 -6.16
C ASP A 259 14.67 30.76 -4.78
N ASP A 260 15.54 30.68 -3.79
CA ASP A 260 15.38 31.11 -2.41
C ASP A 260 16.63 30.62 -1.67
N LYS A 261 17.41 31.54 -1.09
CA LYS A 261 18.55 31.20 -0.22
C LYS A 261 18.11 30.08 0.74
N PRO A 262 18.69 28.87 0.70
CA PRO A 262 18.09 27.76 1.40
C PRO A 262 18.33 27.95 2.89
N ARG A 263 17.27 28.26 3.65
CA ARG A 263 17.25 28.18 5.11
C ARG A 263 17.69 26.79 5.63
N TRP A 264 17.69 25.78 4.74
CA TRP A 264 18.12 24.41 4.98
C TRP A 264 19.29 24.02 4.06
N THR A 265 20.52 24.04 4.57
CA THR A 265 21.77 23.83 3.78
C THR A 265 22.20 22.37 3.63
N MET A 266 21.55 21.43 4.32
CA MET A 266 21.97 20.03 4.34
C MET A 266 21.69 19.30 3.01
N THR A 267 22.65 18.55 2.48
CA THR A 267 22.43 17.72 1.29
C THR A 267 21.41 16.60 1.57
N ARG A 268 20.62 16.18 0.58
CA ARG A 268 19.66 15.05 0.71
C ARG A 268 20.32 13.78 1.25
N LEU A 269 21.54 13.46 0.83
CA LEU A 269 22.26 12.25 1.25
C LEU A 269 22.65 12.28 2.73
N ARG A 270 23.16 13.42 3.22
CA ARG A 270 23.46 13.60 4.66
C ARG A 270 22.19 13.49 5.51
N PHE A 271 21.10 14.12 5.09
CA PHE A 271 19.81 14.02 5.78
C PHE A 271 19.31 12.57 5.81
N PHE A 272 19.35 11.85 4.67
CA PHE A 272 19.00 10.44 4.58
C PHE A 272 19.82 9.60 5.57
N ALA A 273 21.14 9.77 5.60
CA ALA A 273 22.02 8.99 6.47
C ALA A 273 21.73 9.21 7.95
N ILE A 274 21.49 10.46 8.37
CA ILE A 274 21.14 10.79 9.75
C ILE A 274 19.79 10.15 10.12
N ALA A 275 18.76 10.36 9.31
CA ALA A 275 17.43 9.80 9.56
C ALA A 275 17.46 8.26 9.58
N PHE A 276 18.22 7.64 8.67
CA PHE A 276 18.41 6.18 8.61
C PHE A 276 19.06 5.66 9.90
N ILE A 277 20.14 6.27 10.37
CA ILE A 277 20.84 5.85 11.60
C ILE A 277 19.94 6.05 12.82
N CYS A 278 19.28 7.21 12.92
CA CYS A 278 18.35 7.49 14.01
C CYS A 278 17.23 6.44 14.06
N GLN A 279 16.61 6.12 12.92
CA GLN A 279 15.54 5.12 12.88
C GLN A 279 16.08 3.71 13.13
N PHE A 280 17.24 3.37 12.58
CA PHE A 280 17.89 2.08 12.83
C PHE A 280 18.11 1.85 14.33
N ILE A 281 18.64 2.85 15.06
CA ILE A 281 18.86 2.77 16.51
C ILE A 281 17.53 2.75 17.25
N TYR A 282 16.60 3.65 16.88
CA TYR A 282 15.30 3.77 17.53
C TYR A 282 14.49 2.47 17.43
N TYR A 283 14.53 1.78 16.29
CA TYR A 283 13.73 0.57 16.06
C TYR A 283 14.05 -0.58 17.04
N TRP A 284 15.24 -0.62 17.66
CA TRP A 284 15.56 -1.61 18.69
C TRP A 284 14.65 -1.50 19.92
N PHE A 285 14.09 -0.32 20.18
CA PHE A 285 13.14 -0.11 21.25
C PHE A 285 11.81 -0.81 20.97
N PRO A 286 10.97 -0.38 20.00
CA PRO A 286 9.72 -1.08 19.71
C PRO A 286 9.92 -2.52 19.18
N GLY A 287 11.02 -2.81 18.49
CA GLY A 287 11.25 -4.12 17.88
C GLY A 287 11.78 -5.21 18.82
N TYR A 288 12.36 -4.86 19.98
CA TYR A 288 13.01 -5.84 20.86
C TYR A 288 12.98 -5.48 22.35
N ILE A 289 13.40 -4.26 22.73
CA ILE A 289 13.61 -3.87 24.14
C ILE A 289 12.29 -3.51 24.84
N PHE A 290 11.42 -2.77 24.15
CA PHE A 290 10.18 -2.19 24.64
C PHE A 290 9.04 -2.33 23.59
N PRO A 291 8.55 -3.56 23.33
CA PRO A 291 7.48 -3.83 22.36
C PRO A 291 6.19 -3.02 22.49
N VAL A 292 5.81 -2.62 23.70
CA VAL A 292 4.60 -1.80 23.96
C VAL A 292 4.63 -0.45 23.22
N LEU A 293 5.80 0.06 22.84
CA LEU A 293 5.88 1.27 21.99
C LEU A 293 5.29 1.07 20.59
N SER A 294 5.18 -0.18 20.14
CA SER A 294 4.54 -0.50 18.87
C SER A 294 3.04 -0.22 18.91
N LEU A 295 2.39 -0.46 20.05
CA LEU A 295 1.02 -0.04 20.29
C LEU A 295 0.76 0.13 21.79
N PHE A 296 0.71 1.39 22.20
CA PHE A 296 0.53 1.79 23.59
C PHE A 296 -0.94 2.13 23.88
N SER A 297 -1.65 1.16 24.45
CA SER A 297 -3.05 1.28 24.91
C SER A 297 -3.14 1.91 26.30
N TRP A 298 -2.62 3.13 26.46
CA TRP A 298 -2.45 3.78 27.78
C TRP A 298 -3.74 3.87 28.59
N ILE A 299 -4.89 4.08 27.93
CA ILE A 299 -6.20 4.16 28.58
C ILE A 299 -6.54 2.82 29.24
N CYS A 300 -6.37 1.70 28.54
CA CYS A 300 -6.60 0.37 29.10
C CYS A 300 -5.65 0.06 30.25
N MET A 301 -4.39 0.49 30.18
CA MET A 301 -3.41 0.28 31.26
C MET A 301 -3.78 0.95 32.59
N ILE A 302 -4.64 1.98 32.58
CA ILE A 302 -5.18 2.58 33.81
C ILE A 302 -6.03 1.56 34.59
N LYS A 303 -6.79 0.71 33.89
CA LYS A 303 -7.64 -0.32 34.51
C LYS A 303 -7.71 -1.58 33.61
N PRO A 304 -6.66 -2.43 33.60
CA PRO A 304 -6.52 -3.54 32.66
C PRO A 304 -7.58 -4.64 32.84
N ASN A 305 -8.19 -4.73 34.03
CA ASN A 305 -9.25 -5.69 34.33
C ASN A 305 -10.65 -5.25 33.87
N ASN A 306 -10.79 -4.08 33.23
CA ASN A 306 -12.07 -3.62 32.68
C ASN A 306 -12.24 -4.11 31.24
N VAL A 307 -13.25 -4.98 31.02
CA VAL A 307 -13.56 -5.57 29.72
C VAL A 307 -13.89 -4.51 28.68
N VAL A 308 -14.75 -3.54 29.02
CA VAL A 308 -15.17 -2.46 28.10
C VAL A 308 -13.97 -1.62 27.70
N LEU A 309 -13.14 -1.25 28.66
CA LEU A 309 -11.95 -0.44 28.41
C LEU A 309 -10.95 -1.16 27.50
N SER A 310 -10.74 -2.45 27.75
CA SER A 310 -9.86 -3.30 26.94
C SER A 310 -10.38 -3.50 25.52
N GLN A 311 -11.69 -3.66 25.34
CA GLN A 311 -12.33 -3.81 24.02
C GLN A 311 -12.31 -2.52 23.19
N LEU A 312 -12.45 -1.36 23.83
CA LEU A 312 -12.47 -0.09 23.12
C LEU A 312 -11.06 0.41 22.77
N THR A 313 -10.07 0.16 23.64
CA THR A 313 -8.76 0.84 23.55
C THR A 313 -7.58 -0.09 23.29
N GLY A 314 -7.73 -1.40 23.52
CA GLY A 314 -6.66 -2.39 23.33
C GLY A 314 -6.35 -2.71 21.86
N ILE A 315 -5.21 -3.37 21.63
CA ILE A 315 -4.72 -3.79 20.30
C ILE A 315 -5.68 -4.71 19.56
N ASN A 316 -6.28 -5.66 20.28
CA ASN A 316 -7.32 -6.55 19.74
C ASN A 316 -8.73 -5.96 19.93
N GLY A 317 -8.81 -4.69 20.30
CA GLY A 317 -10.00 -3.88 20.43
C GLY A 317 -10.08 -2.85 19.31
N LEU A 318 -10.76 -1.72 19.56
CA LEU A 318 -11.00 -0.66 18.59
C LEU A 318 -9.89 0.42 18.53
N GLY A 319 -8.85 0.30 19.35
CA GLY A 319 -7.71 1.22 19.35
C GLY A 319 -8.07 2.68 19.64
N ILE A 320 -9.17 2.95 20.37
CA ILE A 320 -9.54 4.32 20.73
C ILE A 320 -8.49 4.87 21.69
N GLY A 321 -7.81 5.94 21.27
CA GLY A 321 -6.78 6.60 22.07
C GLY A 321 -5.47 5.81 22.18
N SER A 322 -5.28 4.74 21.41
CA SER A 322 -3.99 4.06 21.31
C SER A 322 -2.98 4.93 20.57
N ILE A 323 -1.73 4.91 21.03
CA ILE A 323 -0.62 5.62 20.41
C ILE A 323 0.41 4.60 19.97
N GLU A 324 0.75 4.63 18.69
CA GLU A 324 1.84 3.84 18.13
C GLU A 324 3.02 4.76 17.88
N LEU A 325 4.19 4.40 18.40
CA LEU A 325 5.45 5.11 18.17
C LEU A 325 6.41 4.29 17.30
N ASP A 326 5.94 3.20 16.68
CA ASP A 326 6.72 2.37 15.76
C ASP A 326 6.37 2.66 14.30
N TRP A 327 7.38 3.07 13.53
CA TRP A 327 7.26 3.26 12.09
C TRP A 327 6.80 1.97 11.38
N ASN A 328 7.27 0.80 11.82
CA ASN A 328 6.85 -0.47 11.23
C ASN A 328 5.35 -0.72 11.44
N ALA A 329 4.82 -0.45 12.63
CA ALA A 329 3.39 -0.56 12.92
C ALA A 329 2.54 0.34 12.01
N TRP A 330 2.99 1.58 11.75
CA TRP A 330 2.29 2.51 10.85
C TRP A 330 2.23 1.98 9.41
N VAL A 331 3.35 1.52 8.87
CA VAL A 331 3.46 1.21 7.43
C VAL A 331 3.05 -0.22 7.06
N SER A 332 3.01 -1.15 8.02
CA SER A 332 2.78 -2.58 7.77
C SER A 332 1.48 -2.90 7.02
N PHE A 333 0.42 -2.11 7.22
CA PHE A 333 -0.90 -2.35 6.60
C PHE A 333 -1.35 -1.25 5.65
N LEU A 334 -1.04 0.01 5.94
CA LEU A 334 -1.52 1.18 5.19
C LEU A 334 -0.45 1.81 4.29
N GLY A 335 0.80 1.30 4.34
CA GLY A 335 1.95 1.92 3.69
C GLY A 335 2.37 3.24 4.35
N SER A 336 3.33 3.94 3.76
CA SER A 336 3.81 5.22 4.31
C SER A 336 2.70 6.28 4.33
N PRO A 337 2.38 6.90 5.48
CA PRO A 337 1.41 7.98 5.52
C PRO A 337 1.89 9.21 4.74
N ILE A 338 3.21 9.41 4.61
CA ILE A 338 3.79 10.58 3.95
C ILE A 338 3.47 10.61 2.45
N VAL A 339 3.32 9.45 1.80
CA VAL A 339 3.02 9.40 0.36
C VAL A 339 1.55 9.56 0.03
N VAL A 340 0.65 9.37 1.00
CA VAL A 340 -0.79 9.48 0.75
C VAL A 340 -1.21 10.94 0.84
N PRO A 341 -1.84 11.52 -0.20
CA PRO A 341 -2.32 12.89 -0.16
C PRO A 341 -3.26 13.15 1.02
N TYR A 342 -3.14 14.32 1.65
CA TYR A 342 -3.90 14.62 2.88
C TYR A 342 -5.42 14.51 2.69
N TRP A 343 -5.96 14.93 1.55
CA TRP A 343 -7.40 14.81 1.28
C TRP A 343 -7.87 13.34 1.26
N ALA A 344 -7.04 12.41 0.78
CA ALA A 344 -7.36 10.99 0.77
C ALA A 344 -7.30 10.43 2.19
N GLN A 345 -6.32 10.86 3.00
CA GLN A 345 -6.24 10.51 4.43
C GLN A 345 -7.48 10.97 5.20
N VAL A 346 -7.99 12.17 4.92
CA VAL A 346 -9.23 12.67 5.55
C VAL A 346 -10.43 11.77 5.20
N ASN A 347 -10.55 11.30 3.96
CA ASN A 347 -11.60 10.34 3.60
C ASN A 347 -11.42 8.99 4.33
N ILE A 348 -10.18 8.50 4.47
CA ILE A 348 -9.87 7.29 5.24
C ILE A 348 -10.25 7.48 6.71
N LEU A 349 -9.93 8.62 7.32
CA LEU A 349 -10.30 8.97 8.69
C LEU A 349 -11.81 8.88 8.89
N PHE A 350 -12.61 9.51 8.02
CA PHE A 350 -14.06 9.46 8.12
C PHE A 350 -14.59 8.02 7.99
N GLY A 351 -14.08 7.25 7.03
CA GLY A 351 -14.47 5.85 6.84
C GLY A 351 -14.14 4.98 8.05
N PHE A 352 -12.93 5.15 8.59
CA PHE A 352 -12.46 4.43 9.79
C PHE A 352 -13.29 4.78 11.01
N VAL A 353 -13.47 6.07 11.34
CA VAL A 353 -14.25 6.50 12.50
C VAL A 353 -15.69 6.02 12.39
N PHE A 354 -16.29 6.14 11.20
CA PHE A 354 -17.65 5.68 10.96
C PHE A 354 -17.80 4.17 11.21
N LEU A 355 -16.91 3.33 10.66
CA LEU A 355 -17.02 1.90 10.87
C LEU A 355 -16.58 1.48 12.28
N ALA A 356 -15.32 1.74 12.62
CA ALA A 356 -14.67 1.16 13.77
C ALA A 356 -15.16 1.81 15.08
N TRP A 357 -15.42 3.12 15.10
CA TRP A 357 -15.74 3.82 16.34
C TRP A 357 -17.23 4.13 16.52
N LEU A 358 -18.04 4.04 15.47
CA LEU A 358 -19.49 4.22 15.56
C LEU A 358 -20.25 2.91 15.34
N ILE A 359 -20.16 2.33 14.13
CA ILE A 359 -20.95 1.14 13.75
C ILE A 359 -20.59 -0.08 14.60
N ALA A 360 -19.31 -0.36 14.81
CA ALA A 360 -18.88 -1.54 15.55
C ALA A 360 -19.32 -1.51 17.03
N PRO A 361 -19.08 -0.46 17.83
CA PRO A 361 -19.66 -0.35 19.17
C PRO A 361 -21.18 -0.41 19.19
N ALA A 362 -21.85 0.33 18.30
CA ALA A 362 -23.31 0.39 18.29
C ALA A 362 -23.93 -0.99 18.07
N THR A 363 -23.35 -1.79 17.18
CA THR A 363 -23.84 -3.13 16.84
C THR A 363 -23.44 -4.18 17.87
N TYR A 364 -22.24 -4.07 18.44
CA TYR A 364 -21.77 -4.97 19.50
C TYR A 364 -22.58 -4.81 20.79
N TYR A 365 -22.75 -3.58 21.28
CA TYR A 365 -23.46 -3.34 22.54
C TYR A 365 -24.99 -3.47 22.43
N SER A 366 -25.57 -3.30 21.24
CA SER A 366 -26.97 -3.65 20.96
C SER A 366 -27.21 -5.16 20.81
N ASN A 367 -26.15 -5.98 20.88
CA ASN A 367 -26.21 -7.44 20.71
C ASN A 367 -26.79 -7.87 19.33
N LEU A 368 -26.55 -7.07 18.29
CA LEU A 368 -26.95 -7.44 16.93
C LEU A 368 -26.20 -8.72 16.52
N TRP A 369 -26.93 -9.71 15.99
CA TRP A 369 -26.37 -11.00 15.56
C TRP A 369 -25.61 -11.79 16.64
N ASP A 370 -26.07 -11.73 17.90
CA ASP A 370 -25.46 -12.39 19.05
C ASP A 370 -24.02 -11.89 19.35
N ALA A 371 -23.68 -10.66 18.93
CA ALA A 371 -22.33 -10.12 18.99
C ALA A 371 -21.68 -10.16 20.39
N LYS A 372 -22.45 -10.07 21.48
CA LYS A 372 -21.89 -10.07 22.85
C LYS A 372 -21.22 -11.38 23.24
N MET A 373 -21.57 -12.49 22.56
CA MET A 373 -20.91 -13.78 22.78
C MET A 373 -19.55 -13.88 22.08
N LEU A 374 -19.29 -12.98 21.14
CA LEU A 374 -18.09 -12.96 20.29
C LEU A 374 -17.11 -11.90 20.80
N PRO A 375 -15.81 -11.99 20.46
CA PRO A 375 -14.89 -10.87 20.62
C PRO A 375 -15.27 -9.69 19.73
N MET A 376 -14.82 -8.48 20.08
CA MET A 376 -15.05 -7.28 19.28
C MET A 376 -14.35 -7.36 17.91
N VAL A 377 -13.08 -7.78 17.91
CA VAL A 377 -12.25 -7.93 16.70
C VAL A 377 -11.71 -9.37 16.64
N SER A 378 -11.86 -10.03 15.50
CA SER A 378 -11.25 -11.35 15.27
C SER A 378 -11.20 -11.67 13.77
N THR A 379 -10.17 -12.40 13.36
CA THR A 379 -10.03 -12.99 12.02
C THR A 379 -10.71 -14.37 11.89
N ARG A 380 -11.15 -14.96 13.01
CA ARG A 380 -11.78 -16.29 13.06
C ARG A 380 -13.30 -16.19 13.03
N VAL A 381 -13.93 -17.32 12.70
CA VAL A 381 -15.38 -17.50 12.69
C VAL A 381 -15.84 -18.36 13.87
N PHE A 382 -17.08 -18.11 14.32
CA PHE A 382 -17.60 -18.65 15.58
C PHE A 382 -18.93 -19.38 15.41
N THR A 383 -19.28 -20.20 16.40
CA THR A 383 -20.65 -20.68 16.60
C THR A 383 -21.49 -19.62 17.31
N ARG A 384 -22.80 -19.85 17.40
CA ARG A 384 -23.73 -19.00 18.17
C ARG A 384 -23.33 -18.85 19.65
N ASP A 385 -22.72 -19.87 20.22
CA ASP A 385 -22.34 -19.91 21.64
C ASP A 385 -20.95 -19.29 21.91
N GLY A 386 -20.27 -18.76 20.87
CA GLY A 386 -18.97 -18.09 21.01
C GLY A 386 -17.75 -19.02 20.97
N TYR A 387 -17.91 -20.29 20.58
CA TYR A 387 -16.78 -21.20 20.32
C TYR A 387 -16.25 -21.04 18.89
N TYR A 388 -15.00 -21.41 18.65
CA TYR A 388 -14.47 -21.47 17.28
C TYR A 388 -15.25 -22.47 16.43
N TYR A 389 -15.58 -22.08 15.20
CA TYR A 389 -16.36 -22.91 14.29
C TYR A 389 -15.52 -24.04 13.71
N ASN A 390 -15.91 -25.30 13.95
CA ASN A 390 -15.22 -26.46 13.41
C ASN A 390 -15.73 -26.80 12.00
N VAL A 391 -14.88 -26.54 11.01
CA VAL A 391 -15.21 -26.61 9.59
C VAL A 391 -15.28 -28.05 9.10
N THR A 392 -14.40 -28.93 9.58
CA THR A 392 -14.39 -30.32 9.12
C THR A 392 -15.67 -31.06 9.51
N ALA A 393 -16.42 -30.54 10.49
CA ALA A 393 -17.71 -31.10 10.89
C ALA A 393 -18.81 -30.93 9.82
N ILE A 394 -18.70 -29.95 8.92
CA ILE A 394 -19.72 -29.62 7.91
C ILE A 394 -19.32 -30.03 6.49
N LEU A 395 -18.17 -30.65 6.31
CA LEU A 395 -17.66 -31.10 5.00
C LEU A 395 -17.83 -32.61 4.85
N ASN A 396 -18.21 -33.07 3.65
CA ASN A 396 -18.23 -34.49 3.33
C ASN A 396 -16.83 -35.02 2.95
N SER A 397 -16.73 -36.33 2.67
CA SER A 397 -15.47 -36.99 2.25
C SER A 397 -14.87 -36.43 0.95
N ARG A 398 -15.68 -35.73 0.13
CA ARG A 398 -15.25 -35.03 -1.09
C ARG A 398 -14.92 -33.55 -0.84
N LEU A 399 -14.85 -33.12 0.42
CA LEU A 399 -14.57 -31.74 0.84
C LEU A 399 -15.59 -30.72 0.31
N ARG A 400 -16.82 -31.18 0.06
CA ARG A 400 -17.96 -30.33 -0.29
C ARG A 400 -18.86 -30.16 0.93
N LEU A 401 -19.66 -29.10 0.94
CA LEU A 401 -20.63 -28.86 2.00
C LEU A 401 -21.59 -30.04 2.14
N ASN A 402 -21.70 -30.58 3.36
CA ASN A 402 -22.76 -31.51 3.73
C ASN A 402 -23.91 -30.72 4.36
N GLU A 403 -25.04 -30.66 3.67
CA GLU A 403 -26.15 -29.80 4.10
C GLU A 403 -26.80 -30.26 5.40
N THR A 404 -26.91 -31.57 5.63
CA THR A 404 -27.50 -32.11 6.88
C THR A 404 -26.63 -31.76 8.08
N ALA A 405 -25.33 -32.07 7.99
CA ALA A 405 -24.36 -31.75 9.03
C ALA A 405 -24.27 -30.23 9.28
N TYR A 406 -24.40 -29.40 8.24
CA TYR A 406 -24.45 -27.95 8.40
C TYR A 406 -25.70 -27.48 9.15
N ASN A 407 -26.87 -28.03 8.83
CA ASN A 407 -28.11 -27.67 9.51
C ASN A 407 -28.08 -28.10 11.00
N ASP A 408 -27.45 -29.24 11.31
CA ASP A 408 -27.28 -29.73 12.68
C ASP A 408 -26.24 -28.92 13.47
N TYR A 409 -25.13 -28.54 12.83
CA TYR A 409 -24.04 -27.79 13.47
C TYR A 409 -24.39 -26.31 13.66
N GLY A 410 -25.22 -25.76 12.77
CA GLY A 410 -25.73 -24.39 12.80
C GLY A 410 -24.92 -23.37 11.99
N PRO A 411 -25.48 -22.16 11.78
CA PRO A 411 -24.87 -21.12 10.95
C PRO A 411 -23.66 -20.48 11.63
N ILE A 412 -22.73 -20.00 10.81
CA ILE A 412 -21.55 -19.26 11.27
C ILE A 412 -21.94 -17.90 11.85
N ARG A 413 -21.21 -17.49 12.89
CA ARG A 413 -21.18 -16.13 13.44
C ARG A 413 -19.84 -15.45 13.15
N MET A 414 -19.90 -14.20 12.74
CA MET A 414 -18.76 -13.30 12.54
C MET A 414 -18.86 -12.14 13.53
N THR A 415 -17.70 -11.62 13.93
CA THR A 415 -17.63 -10.40 14.73
C THR A 415 -18.22 -9.21 13.95
N PRO A 416 -18.76 -8.18 14.63
CA PRO A 416 -19.36 -7.04 13.93
C PRO A 416 -18.41 -6.35 12.96
N ILE A 417 -17.15 -6.12 13.35
CA ILE A 417 -16.15 -5.52 12.48
C ILE A 417 -15.97 -6.36 11.21
N PHE A 418 -15.81 -7.67 11.36
CA PHE A 418 -15.59 -8.53 10.19
C PHE A 418 -16.82 -8.55 9.27
N ALA A 419 -18.02 -8.61 9.83
CA ALA A 419 -19.27 -8.57 9.07
C ALA A 419 -19.43 -7.24 8.31
N PHE A 420 -19.25 -6.10 8.96
CA PHE A 420 -19.39 -4.80 8.30
C PHE A 420 -18.25 -4.47 7.34
N SER A 421 -17.04 -5.02 7.55
CA SER A 421 -15.96 -4.93 6.55
C SER A 421 -16.37 -5.58 5.22
N TYR A 422 -17.17 -6.66 5.22
CA TYR A 422 -17.75 -7.19 3.98
C TYR A 422 -18.76 -6.24 3.36
N ALA A 423 -19.67 -5.68 4.17
CA ALA A 423 -20.70 -4.74 3.69
C ALA A 423 -20.08 -3.51 3.01
N ILE A 424 -19.05 -2.96 3.65
CA ILE A 424 -18.28 -1.83 3.15
C ILE A 424 -17.47 -2.21 1.90
N SER A 425 -16.91 -3.42 1.86
CA SER A 425 -16.25 -3.94 0.65
C SER A 425 -17.21 -4.05 -0.53
N PHE A 426 -18.45 -4.53 -0.32
CA PHE A 426 -19.47 -4.54 -1.38
C PHE A 426 -19.78 -3.12 -1.87
N ALA A 427 -19.93 -2.18 -0.94
CA ALA A 427 -20.21 -0.79 -1.26
C ALA A 427 -19.07 -0.13 -2.05
N ALA A 428 -17.82 -0.33 -1.65
CA ALA A 428 -16.64 0.23 -2.31
C ALA A 428 -16.53 -0.18 -3.79
N ILE A 429 -16.88 -1.43 -4.10
CA ILE A 429 -16.77 -2.02 -5.46
C ILE A 429 -17.77 -1.38 -6.42
N THR A 430 -19.03 -1.20 -5.99
CA THR A 430 -20.01 -0.45 -6.79
C THR A 430 -19.72 1.05 -6.82
N ALA A 431 -19.24 1.61 -5.70
CA ALA A 431 -18.91 3.03 -5.61
C ALA A 431 -17.78 3.41 -6.55
N VAL A 432 -16.73 2.59 -6.67
CA VAL A 432 -15.59 2.91 -7.56
C VAL A 432 -16.00 2.94 -9.03
N ILE A 433 -16.91 2.05 -9.47
CA ILE A 433 -17.43 2.07 -10.84
C ILE A 433 -18.24 3.36 -11.07
N VAL A 434 -19.23 3.63 -10.21
CA VAL A 434 -20.10 4.80 -10.39
C VAL A 434 -19.30 6.09 -10.28
N HIS A 435 -18.40 6.20 -9.31
CA HIS A 435 -17.50 7.34 -9.15
C HIS A 435 -16.64 7.54 -10.41
N THR A 436 -16.02 6.48 -10.93
CA THR A 436 -15.17 6.57 -12.13
C THR A 436 -15.96 7.03 -13.35
N ILE A 437 -17.17 6.51 -13.57
CA ILE A 437 -18.02 6.90 -14.69
C ILE A 437 -18.42 8.38 -14.57
N LEU A 438 -18.85 8.82 -13.39
CA LEU A 438 -19.35 10.18 -13.17
C LEU A 438 -18.26 11.25 -13.20
N TYR A 439 -17.11 10.97 -12.57
CA TYR A 439 -16.05 11.97 -12.36
C TYR A 439 -14.96 11.92 -13.45
N GLN A 440 -14.63 10.75 -14.00
CA GLN A 440 -13.55 10.58 -14.97
C GLN A 440 -14.03 10.09 -16.34
N GLY A 441 -15.30 9.75 -16.53
CA GLY A 441 -15.82 9.16 -17.77
C GLY A 441 -15.50 9.96 -19.03
N LYS A 442 -15.68 11.29 -19.01
CA LYS A 442 -15.35 12.16 -20.16
C LYS A 442 -13.86 12.11 -20.52
N SER A 443 -13.00 12.17 -19.50
CA SER A 443 -11.55 12.17 -19.66
C SER A 443 -11.03 10.82 -20.14
N ILE A 444 -11.64 9.72 -19.68
CA ILE A 444 -11.36 8.36 -20.18
C ILE A 444 -11.71 8.28 -21.68
N ILE A 445 -12.89 8.74 -22.10
CA ILE A 445 -13.30 8.72 -23.52
C ILE A 445 -12.36 9.57 -24.39
N LYS A 446 -11.94 10.74 -23.90
CA LYS A 446 -10.94 11.57 -24.60
C LYS A 446 -9.61 10.83 -24.72
N GLN A 447 -9.15 10.22 -23.63
CA GLN A 447 -7.90 9.47 -23.61
C GLN A 447 -7.95 8.25 -24.53
N PHE A 448 -9.10 7.61 -24.73
CA PHE A 448 -9.24 6.51 -25.71
C PHE A 448 -8.79 6.91 -27.13
N ARG A 449 -8.91 8.18 -27.51
CA ARG A 449 -8.54 8.70 -28.85
C ARG A 449 -7.13 9.31 -28.93
N SER A 450 -6.44 9.55 -27.80
CA SER A 450 -5.12 10.20 -27.79
C SER A 450 -3.95 9.22 -27.94
N SER A 451 -2.81 9.70 -28.43
CA SER A 451 -1.52 8.98 -28.47
C SER A 451 -0.52 9.61 -27.50
N LEU A 452 0.54 8.90 -27.12
CA LEU A 452 1.61 9.46 -26.27
C LEU A 452 2.22 10.74 -26.87
N LYS A 453 2.30 10.84 -28.19
CA LYS A 453 2.78 12.03 -28.90
C LYS A 453 1.84 13.23 -28.79
N ASP A 454 0.55 12.99 -28.52
CA ASP A 454 -0.47 14.03 -28.38
C ASP A 454 -0.50 14.61 -26.96
N ASP A 455 0.16 13.95 -26.00
CA ASP A 455 0.25 14.40 -24.60
C ASP A 455 1.43 15.37 -24.42
N THR A 456 1.35 16.51 -25.10
CA THR A 456 2.42 17.53 -25.11
C THR A 456 2.50 18.34 -23.81
N GLY A 457 1.65 18.05 -22.82
CA GLY A 457 1.55 18.79 -21.56
C GLY A 457 2.53 18.36 -20.47
N ASP A 458 3.21 17.22 -20.61
CA ASP A 458 4.18 16.70 -19.63
C ASP A 458 5.58 16.57 -20.24
N ILE A 459 6.59 17.15 -19.57
CA ILE A 459 7.99 17.04 -19.96
C ILE A 459 8.47 15.57 -19.95
N HIS A 460 7.97 14.75 -19.02
CA HIS A 460 8.38 13.35 -18.94
C HIS A 460 7.83 12.52 -20.12
N ALA A 461 6.63 12.81 -20.58
CA ALA A 461 6.07 12.19 -21.79
C ALA A 461 6.87 12.59 -23.05
N LYS A 462 7.26 13.87 -23.17
CA LYS A 462 8.14 14.35 -24.26
C LYS A 462 9.49 13.63 -24.27
N LEU A 463 10.16 13.52 -23.11
CA LEU A 463 11.43 12.81 -23.00
C LEU A 463 11.27 11.33 -23.36
N MET A 464 10.22 10.70 -22.87
CA MET A 464 9.94 9.28 -23.13
C MET A 464 9.61 8.97 -24.59
N SER A 465 9.14 9.94 -25.37
CA SER A 465 8.83 9.77 -26.79
C SER A 465 10.04 9.39 -27.66
N HIS A 466 11.27 9.61 -27.18
CA HIS A 466 12.51 9.19 -27.84
C HIS A 466 12.76 7.68 -27.76
N TYR A 467 12.14 6.97 -26.80
CA TYR A 467 12.31 5.55 -26.62
C TYR A 467 11.29 4.74 -27.41
N LYS A 468 11.73 3.61 -27.95
CA LYS A 468 10.82 2.66 -28.60
C LYS A 468 9.93 2.00 -27.55
N GLU A 469 8.64 2.21 -27.69
CA GLU A 469 7.62 1.54 -26.89
C GLU A 469 7.66 0.01 -27.04
N ALA A 470 7.18 -0.68 -26.00
CA ALA A 470 6.89 -2.10 -26.05
C ALA A 470 5.63 -2.33 -26.90
N PRO A 471 5.70 -3.12 -27.98
CA PRO A 471 4.53 -3.37 -28.84
C PRO A 471 3.39 -4.04 -28.06
N ALA A 472 2.14 -3.68 -28.36
CA ALA A 472 0.97 -4.28 -27.71
C ALA A 472 0.90 -5.81 -27.87
N TRP A 473 1.40 -6.34 -29.00
CA TRP A 473 1.41 -7.78 -29.26
C TRP A 473 2.29 -8.59 -28.28
N TRP A 474 3.31 -7.99 -27.66
CA TRP A 474 4.08 -8.65 -26.59
C TRP A 474 3.19 -9.01 -25.40
N TYR A 475 2.30 -8.08 -25.04
CA TYR A 475 1.34 -8.24 -23.96
C TYR A 475 0.22 -9.24 -24.34
N TYR A 476 -0.25 -9.23 -25.58
CA TYR A 476 -1.26 -10.20 -26.06
C TYR A 476 -0.72 -11.63 -26.11
N ILE A 477 0.53 -11.84 -26.57
CA ILE A 477 1.17 -13.16 -26.55
C ILE A 477 1.36 -13.63 -25.11
N LEU A 478 1.87 -12.77 -24.23
CA LEU A 478 2.04 -13.12 -22.81
C LEU A 478 0.69 -13.50 -22.17
N PHE A 479 -0.36 -12.73 -22.42
CA PHE A 479 -1.70 -13.00 -21.92
C PHE A 479 -2.23 -14.36 -22.40
N THR A 480 -2.18 -14.62 -23.71
CA THR A 480 -2.70 -15.85 -24.31
C THR A 480 -1.96 -17.09 -23.83
N LEU A 481 -0.62 -17.03 -23.74
CA LEU A 481 0.20 -18.11 -23.19
C LEU A 481 -0.10 -18.35 -21.70
N ALA A 482 -0.16 -17.29 -20.89
CA ALA A 482 -0.46 -17.39 -19.47
C ALA A 482 -1.87 -17.94 -19.22
N PHE A 483 -2.86 -17.50 -20.00
CA PHE A 483 -4.24 -17.97 -19.93
C PHE A 483 -4.35 -19.44 -20.33
N GLY A 484 -3.68 -19.85 -21.42
CA GLY A 484 -3.66 -21.25 -21.86
C GLY A 484 -3.06 -22.18 -20.81
N LEU A 485 -1.91 -21.80 -20.22
CA LEU A 485 -1.28 -22.55 -19.14
C LEU A 485 -2.14 -22.58 -17.87
N ALA A 486 -2.78 -21.46 -17.51
CA ALA A 486 -3.72 -21.41 -16.38
C ALA A 486 -4.92 -22.35 -16.61
N ALA A 487 -5.49 -22.39 -17.82
CA ALA A 487 -6.59 -23.28 -18.16
C ALA A 487 -6.19 -24.76 -18.05
N ILE A 488 -4.98 -25.12 -18.51
CA ILE A 488 -4.41 -26.47 -18.36
C ILE A 488 -4.31 -26.84 -16.88
N VAL A 489 -3.73 -25.96 -16.05
CA VAL A 489 -3.59 -26.20 -14.60
C VAL A 489 -4.95 -26.31 -13.92
N CYS A 490 -5.92 -25.46 -14.26
CA CYS A 490 -7.26 -25.53 -13.70
C CYS A 490 -7.94 -26.87 -14.00
N HIS A 491 -7.83 -27.36 -15.25
CA HIS A 491 -8.43 -28.60 -15.69
C HIS A 491 -7.74 -29.84 -15.13
N PHE A 492 -6.43 -29.98 -15.36
CA PHE A 492 -5.67 -31.17 -14.96
C PHE A 492 -5.30 -31.19 -13.46
N GLY A 493 -5.32 -30.02 -12.80
CA GLY A 493 -5.11 -29.90 -11.36
C GLY A 493 -6.37 -30.11 -10.50
N ASP A 494 -7.52 -30.39 -11.11
CA ASP A 494 -8.83 -30.51 -10.44
C ASP A 494 -9.14 -29.32 -9.50
N LEU A 495 -8.71 -28.12 -9.91
CA LEU A 495 -8.91 -26.90 -9.11
C LEU A 495 -10.28 -26.31 -9.40
N MET A 496 -10.58 -26.09 -10.67
CA MET A 496 -11.78 -25.39 -11.14
C MET A 496 -12.03 -25.71 -12.61
N PRO A 497 -13.28 -25.78 -13.09
CA PRO A 497 -13.55 -25.86 -14.52
C PRO A 497 -12.95 -24.65 -15.25
N TRP A 498 -12.10 -24.92 -16.25
CA TRP A 498 -11.23 -23.92 -16.86
C TRP A 498 -11.97 -22.74 -17.51
N TYR A 499 -13.21 -22.93 -17.98
CA TYR A 499 -14.00 -21.88 -18.62
C TYR A 499 -14.40 -20.76 -17.64
N PHE A 500 -14.43 -21.02 -16.33
CA PHE A 500 -14.65 -19.96 -15.33
C PHE A 500 -13.49 -18.97 -15.25
N LEU A 501 -12.32 -19.32 -15.80
CA LEU A 501 -11.18 -18.41 -15.93
C LEU A 501 -11.54 -17.18 -16.78
N PHE A 502 -12.39 -17.31 -17.80
CA PHE A 502 -12.86 -16.16 -18.59
C PHE A 502 -13.60 -15.15 -17.73
N VAL A 503 -14.48 -15.63 -16.84
CA VAL A 503 -15.26 -14.77 -15.94
C VAL A 503 -14.34 -14.09 -14.92
N ALA A 504 -13.40 -14.85 -14.34
CA ALA A 504 -12.43 -14.29 -13.40
C ALA A 504 -11.61 -13.16 -14.03
N VAL A 505 -11.09 -13.37 -15.24
CA VAL A 505 -10.28 -12.38 -15.96
C VAL A 505 -11.13 -11.19 -16.43
N ALA A 506 -12.39 -11.41 -16.82
CA ALA A 506 -13.30 -10.32 -17.17
C ALA A 506 -13.53 -9.38 -15.99
N ILE A 507 -13.73 -9.92 -14.78
CA ILE A 507 -13.83 -9.13 -13.55
C ILE A 507 -12.54 -8.33 -13.33
N SER A 508 -11.36 -8.99 -13.40
CA SER A 508 -10.08 -8.28 -13.25
C SER A 508 -9.95 -7.11 -14.22
N PHE A 509 -10.29 -7.33 -15.49
CA PHE A 509 -10.14 -6.33 -16.54
C PHE A 509 -11.08 -5.13 -16.37
N ILE A 510 -12.35 -5.37 -16.02
CA ILE A 510 -13.35 -4.30 -15.80
C ILE A 510 -12.93 -3.39 -14.66
N PHE A 511 -12.45 -3.97 -13.55
CA PHE A 511 -12.07 -3.22 -12.36
C PHE A 511 -10.67 -2.60 -12.44
N LEU A 512 -9.81 -3.06 -13.34
CA LEU A 512 -8.42 -2.61 -13.45
C LEU A 512 -8.29 -1.10 -13.67
N LEU A 513 -9.11 -0.52 -14.55
CA LEU A 513 -9.05 0.92 -14.84
C LEU A 513 -9.59 1.77 -13.67
N PRO A 514 -10.82 1.53 -13.13
CA PRO A 514 -11.33 2.25 -11.97
C PRO A 514 -10.40 2.20 -10.75
N THR A 515 -9.95 1.00 -10.35
CA THR A 515 -9.09 0.85 -9.18
C THR A 515 -7.69 1.41 -9.43
N GLY A 516 -7.20 1.32 -10.67
CA GLY A 516 -5.92 1.91 -11.06
C GLY A 516 -5.90 3.43 -11.03
N ILE A 517 -6.99 4.11 -11.39
CA ILE A 517 -7.10 5.58 -11.26
C ILE A 517 -7.02 5.99 -9.79
N VAL A 518 -7.77 5.30 -8.91
CA VAL A 518 -7.72 5.56 -7.47
C VAL A 518 -6.31 5.35 -6.93
N ALA A 519 -5.66 4.23 -7.27
CA ALA A 519 -4.29 3.93 -6.83
C ALA A 519 -3.27 4.95 -7.33
N ALA A 520 -3.36 5.34 -8.61
CA ALA A 520 -2.43 6.28 -9.22
C ALA A 520 -2.51 7.69 -8.62
N VAL A 521 -3.68 8.13 -8.17
CA VAL A 521 -3.86 9.49 -7.61
C VAL A 521 -3.67 9.50 -6.09
N THR A 522 -4.09 8.44 -5.40
CA THR A 522 -4.19 8.45 -3.93
C THR A 522 -3.20 7.56 -3.22
N ASN A 523 -2.51 6.68 -3.96
CA ASN A 523 -1.71 5.60 -3.40
C ASN A 523 -2.52 4.61 -2.54
N GLN A 524 -3.84 4.55 -2.73
CA GLN A 524 -4.74 3.57 -2.09
C GLN A 524 -5.35 2.64 -3.14
N SER A 525 -5.45 1.36 -2.83
CA SER A 525 -5.99 0.35 -3.73
C SER A 525 -7.24 -0.30 -3.13
N ILE A 526 -8.20 -0.62 -4.00
CA ILE A 526 -9.44 -1.29 -3.62
C ILE A 526 -9.31 -2.76 -4.00
N GLY A 527 -9.46 -3.65 -3.02
CA GLY A 527 -9.33 -5.09 -3.21
C GLY A 527 -10.55 -5.72 -3.89
N LEU A 528 -10.33 -6.66 -4.82
CA LEU A 528 -11.40 -7.45 -5.46
C LEU A 528 -11.63 -8.82 -4.82
N ASN A 529 -10.94 -9.12 -3.71
CA ASN A 529 -11.01 -10.41 -3.02
C ASN A 529 -12.47 -10.85 -2.79
N VAL A 530 -13.28 -9.97 -2.23
CA VAL A 530 -14.64 -10.28 -1.79
C VAL A 530 -15.59 -10.48 -2.97
N ILE A 531 -15.54 -9.63 -4.02
CA ILE A 531 -16.44 -9.79 -5.18
C ILE A 531 -16.11 -11.02 -6.01
N THR A 532 -14.81 -11.33 -6.15
CA THR A 532 -14.40 -12.54 -6.89
C THR A 532 -14.82 -13.80 -6.14
N GLU A 533 -14.68 -13.81 -4.81
CA GLU A 533 -15.27 -14.82 -3.93
C GLU A 533 -16.79 -14.92 -4.10
N PHE A 534 -17.51 -13.80 -4.03
CA PHE A 534 -18.97 -13.76 -4.17
C PHE A 534 -19.42 -14.37 -5.50
N VAL A 535 -18.86 -13.93 -6.63
CA VAL A 535 -19.21 -14.42 -7.97
C VAL A 535 -18.87 -15.90 -8.12
N ALA A 536 -17.69 -16.32 -7.67
CA ALA A 536 -17.28 -17.73 -7.71
C ALA A 536 -18.21 -18.62 -6.91
N SER A 537 -18.68 -18.15 -5.75
CA SER A 537 -19.58 -18.90 -4.87
C SER A 537 -20.96 -19.12 -5.49
N VAL A 538 -21.47 -18.12 -6.23
CA VAL A 538 -22.74 -18.24 -6.95
C VAL A 538 -22.58 -19.14 -8.17
N ALA A 539 -21.45 -19.04 -8.88
CA ALA A 539 -21.17 -19.80 -10.09
C ALA A 539 -20.80 -21.27 -9.82
N ILE A 540 -20.10 -21.55 -8.71
CA ILE A 540 -19.56 -22.87 -8.33
C ILE A 540 -19.85 -23.12 -6.84
N PRO A 541 -21.13 -23.30 -6.46
CA PRO A 541 -21.51 -23.42 -5.06
C PRO A 541 -20.93 -24.70 -4.42
N GLY A 542 -20.54 -24.60 -3.14
CA GLY A 542 -20.12 -25.74 -2.33
C GLY A 542 -18.73 -26.29 -2.65
N ASN A 543 -17.91 -25.58 -3.44
CA ASN A 543 -16.53 -25.95 -3.76
C ASN A 543 -15.52 -24.90 -3.26
N PRO A 544 -14.91 -25.11 -2.08
CA PRO A 544 -13.93 -24.20 -1.50
C PRO A 544 -12.69 -23.97 -2.37
N LEU A 545 -12.16 -25.03 -2.98
CA LEU A 545 -10.91 -24.97 -3.73
C LEU A 545 -11.10 -24.25 -5.07
N ALA A 546 -12.23 -24.47 -5.74
CA ALA A 546 -12.60 -23.73 -6.95
C ALA A 546 -12.81 -22.25 -6.66
N ASN A 547 -13.46 -21.93 -5.55
CA ASN A 547 -13.71 -20.55 -5.13
C ASN A 547 -12.41 -19.76 -4.93
N VAL A 548 -11.47 -20.31 -4.15
CA VAL A 548 -10.19 -19.62 -3.93
C VAL A 548 -9.32 -19.56 -5.18
N THR A 549 -9.41 -20.56 -6.06
CA THR A 549 -8.71 -20.54 -7.35
C THR A 549 -9.26 -19.43 -8.25
N PHE A 550 -10.58 -19.29 -8.32
CA PHE A 550 -11.25 -18.21 -9.03
C PHE A 550 -10.83 -16.84 -8.49
N LYS A 551 -10.84 -16.68 -7.15
CA LYS A 551 -10.38 -15.47 -6.49
C LYS A 551 -8.93 -15.15 -6.81
N THR A 552 -8.03 -16.13 -6.75
CA THR A 552 -6.62 -15.91 -7.10
C THR A 552 -6.49 -15.35 -8.50
N TYR A 553 -7.12 -15.96 -9.52
CA TYR A 553 -7.04 -15.42 -10.87
C TYR A 553 -7.80 -14.09 -11.04
N GLY A 554 -8.96 -13.91 -10.41
CA GLY A 554 -9.78 -12.70 -10.55
C GLY A 554 -9.25 -11.46 -9.82
N TYR A 555 -8.59 -11.64 -8.68
CA TYR A 555 -8.02 -10.53 -7.92
C TYR A 555 -6.55 -10.29 -8.26
N ILE A 556 -5.72 -11.35 -8.29
CA ILE A 556 -4.27 -11.19 -8.44
C ILE A 556 -3.90 -10.76 -9.86
N SER A 557 -4.66 -11.15 -10.87
CA SER A 557 -4.43 -10.61 -12.22
C SER A 557 -4.63 -9.10 -12.27
N GLN A 558 -5.59 -8.55 -11.53
CA GLN A 558 -5.73 -7.09 -11.40
C GLN A 558 -4.56 -6.50 -10.61
N ASN A 559 -4.23 -7.07 -9.45
CA ASN A 559 -3.16 -6.55 -8.59
C ASN A 559 -1.80 -6.53 -9.31
N GLN A 560 -1.44 -7.62 -10.00
CA GLN A 560 -0.19 -7.72 -10.75
C GLN A 560 -0.15 -6.80 -11.96
N ALA A 561 -1.30 -6.57 -12.61
CA ALA A 561 -1.40 -5.54 -13.63
C ALA A 561 -1.10 -4.14 -13.07
N LEU A 562 -1.68 -3.79 -11.91
CA LEU A 562 -1.43 -2.50 -11.26
C LEU A 562 0.02 -2.33 -10.80
N LEU A 563 0.64 -3.36 -10.23
CA LEU A 563 2.05 -3.34 -9.84
C LEU A 563 2.97 -3.09 -11.05
N LEU A 564 2.74 -3.80 -12.16
CA LEU A 564 3.50 -3.56 -13.39
C LEU A 564 3.27 -2.14 -13.93
N ILE A 565 2.04 -1.62 -13.89
CA ILE A 565 1.73 -0.25 -14.34
C ILE A 565 2.43 0.78 -13.45
N SER A 566 2.44 0.57 -12.13
CA SER A 566 3.20 1.41 -11.19
C SER A 566 4.67 1.42 -11.56
N ASP A 567 5.29 0.26 -11.77
CA ASP A 567 6.70 0.18 -12.13
C ASP A 567 6.98 0.78 -13.51
N LEU A 568 6.05 0.67 -14.46
CA LEU A 568 6.15 1.35 -15.75
C LEU A 568 6.09 2.87 -15.60
N LYS A 569 5.32 3.41 -14.64
CA LYS A 569 5.35 4.84 -14.30
C LYS A 569 6.67 5.23 -13.65
N LEU A 570 7.23 4.41 -12.76
CA LEU A 570 8.58 4.64 -12.24
C LEU A 570 9.61 4.66 -13.38
N GLY A 571 9.53 3.71 -14.32
CA GLY A 571 10.35 3.70 -15.53
C GLY A 571 10.16 4.95 -16.40
N HIS A 572 8.94 5.48 -16.49
CA HIS A 572 8.63 6.73 -17.18
C HIS A 572 9.32 7.94 -16.50
N TYR A 573 9.30 7.99 -15.16
CA TYR A 573 10.00 9.02 -14.40
C TYR A 573 11.53 8.90 -14.46
N MET A 574 12.08 7.70 -14.53
CA MET A 574 13.53 7.46 -14.60
C MET A 574 14.06 7.31 -16.04
N LYS A 575 13.20 7.51 -17.04
CA LYS A 575 13.51 7.43 -18.47
C LYS A 575 14.14 6.10 -18.89
N ILE A 576 13.53 5.01 -18.41
CA ILE A 576 13.91 3.65 -18.73
C ILE A 576 13.16 3.18 -19.99
N PRO A 577 13.85 2.59 -20.99
CA PRO A 577 13.20 2.07 -22.19
C PRO A 577 12.07 1.06 -21.83
N PRO A 578 10.83 1.24 -22.33
CA PRO A 578 9.69 0.38 -21.96
C PRO A 578 9.89 -1.10 -22.30
N ARG A 579 10.64 -1.41 -23.36
CA ARG A 579 11.00 -2.79 -23.73
C ARG A 579 11.89 -3.47 -22.71
N ALA A 580 12.82 -2.71 -22.12
CA ALA A 580 13.69 -3.22 -21.06
C ALA A 580 12.87 -3.54 -19.81
N MET A 581 11.99 -2.60 -19.41
CA MET A 581 11.05 -2.80 -18.30
C MET A 581 10.22 -4.07 -18.46
N PHE A 582 9.62 -4.31 -19.64
CA PHE A 582 8.81 -5.51 -19.89
C PHE A 582 9.60 -6.81 -19.67
N ILE A 583 10.81 -6.91 -20.24
CA ILE A 583 11.62 -8.13 -20.21
C ILE A 583 12.14 -8.41 -18.79
N THR A 584 12.65 -7.40 -18.09
CA THR A 584 13.22 -7.59 -16.74
C THR A 584 12.13 -7.87 -15.71
N GLN A 585 10.96 -7.24 -15.84
CA GLN A 585 9.83 -7.52 -14.96
C GLN A 585 9.28 -8.93 -15.15
N LEU A 586 9.18 -9.39 -16.41
CA LEU A 586 8.76 -10.77 -16.69
C LEU A 586 9.77 -11.78 -16.10
N ALA A 587 11.06 -11.54 -16.29
CA ALA A 587 12.10 -12.40 -15.75
C ALA A 587 12.08 -12.42 -14.21
N GLY A 588 11.99 -11.24 -13.57
CA GLY A 588 11.89 -11.11 -12.12
C GLY A 588 10.68 -11.88 -11.57
N THR A 589 9.49 -11.67 -12.13
CA THR A 589 8.27 -12.32 -11.66
C THR A 589 8.29 -13.85 -11.82
N ILE A 590 8.89 -14.37 -12.90
CA ILE A 590 9.08 -15.82 -13.05
C ILE A 590 10.03 -16.34 -11.98
N THR A 591 11.17 -15.68 -11.76
CA THR A 591 12.13 -16.05 -10.72
C THR A 591 11.50 -15.99 -9.32
N ALA A 592 10.76 -14.93 -9.01
CA ALA A 592 10.05 -14.76 -7.76
C ALA A 592 9.01 -15.87 -7.53
N GLY A 593 8.21 -16.19 -8.54
CA GLY A 593 7.21 -17.26 -8.47
C GLY A 593 7.82 -18.63 -8.17
N VAL A 594 8.93 -18.97 -8.82
CA VAL A 594 9.66 -20.23 -8.58
C VAL A 594 10.21 -20.26 -7.15
N ILE A 595 10.86 -19.20 -6.70
CA ILE A 595 11.47 -19.14 -5.37
C ILE A 595 10.41 -19.15 -4.27
N ASN A 596 9.29 -18.46 -4.45
CA ASN A 596 8.16 -18.52 -3.54
C ASN A 596 7.65 -19.97 -3.37
N TYR A 597 7.47 -20.70 -4.47
CA TYR A 597 7.06 -22.11 -4.40
C TYR A 597 8.10 -23.00 -3.72
N VAL A 598 9.38 -22.89 -4.10
CA VAL A 598 10.46 -23.71 -3.53
C VAL A 598 10.59 -23.47 -2.02
N THR A 599 10.55 -22.20 -1.60
CA THR A 599 10.64 -21.81 -0.19
C THR A 599 9.44 -22.33 0.60
N ALA A 600 8.23 -22.17 0.07
CA ALA A 600 7.02 -22.67 0.71
C ALA A 600 7.04 -24.20 0.85
N ASN A 601 7.39 -24.92 -0.22
CA ASN A 601 7.48 -26.37 -0.20
C ASN A 601 8.55 -26.89 0.77
N TYR A 602 9.70 -26.20 0.86
CA TYR A 602 10.73 -26.47 1.85
C TYR A 602 10.19 -26.33 3.28
N LEU A 603 9.59 -25.19 3.63
CA LEU A 603 9.09 -24.94 4.99
C LEU A 603 7.97 -25.90 5.39
N LEU A 604 7.03 -26.17 4.48
CA LEU A 604 5.93 -27.11 4.71
C LEU A 604 6.39 -28.57 4.86
N SER A 605 7.60 -28.90 4.41
CA SER A 605 8.17 -30.25 4.52
C SER A 605 9.15 -30.40 5.68
N SER A 606 9.87 -29.33 6.03
CA SER A 606 10.93 -29.36 7.05
C SER A 606 10.46 -28.97 8.44
N ILE A 607 9.41 -28.14 8.57
CA ILE A 607 8.94 -27.65 9.87
C ILE A 607 7.78 -28.53 10.37
N PRO A 608 7.96 -29.30 11.46
CA PRO A 608 6.88 -30.10 12.02
C PRO A 608 5.79 -29.19 12.62
N ASN A 609 4.53 -29.58 12.44
CA ASN A 609 3.35 -28.90 12.99
C ASN A 609 3.24 -27.41 12.58
N ILE A 610 3.76 -27.03 11.41
CA ILE A 610 3.61 -25.69 10.84
C ILE A 610 2.12 -25.32 10.66
N CYS A 611 1.77 -24.06 10.92
CA CYS A 611 0.39 -23.53 10.87
C CYS A 611 -0.59 -24.19 11.84
N THR A 612 -0.10 -24.83 12.92
CA THR A 612 -0.95 -25.40 13.97
C THR A 612 -0.75 -24.67 15.29
N GLN A 613 -1.74 -24.73 16.19
CA GLN A 613 -1.64 -24.13 17.53
C GLN A 613 -0.47 -24.70 18.36
N LYS A 614 0.00 -25.91 18.03
CA LYS A 614 1.14 -26.56 18.71
C LYS A 614 2.48 -25.88 18.43
N ASN A 615 2.56 -25.01 17.41
CA ASN A 615 3.78 -24.29 17.06
C ASN A 615 3.54 -22.77 17.06
N PRO A 616 3.65 -22.10 18.23
CA PRO A 616 3.29 -20.68 18.39
C PRO A 616 4.17 -19.72 17.57
N ARG A 617 5.31 -20.18 17.04
CA ARG A 617 6.18 -19.38 16.16
C ARG A 617 5.70 -19.34 14.71
N TRP A 618 4.97 -20.38 14.30
CA TRP A 618 4.57 -20.61 12.91
C TRP A 618 3.06 -20.81 12.83
N THR A 619 2.31 -19.75 13.14
CA THR A 619 0.84 -19.79 13.19
C THR A 619 0.16 -19.50 11.85
N CYS A 620 0.87 -18.97 10.85
CA CYS A 620 0.37 -18.73 9.49
C CYS A 620 -0.96 -17.92 9.44
N PRO A 621 -0.97 -16.66 9.91
CA PRO A 621 -2.19 -15.86 10.04
C PRO A 621 -2.90 -15.62 8.69
N ASN A 622 -2.14 -15.37 7.62
CA ASN A 622 -2.69 -15.15 6.29
C ASN A 622 -3.34 -16.43 5.74
N ALA A 623 -2.68 -17.58 5.84
CA ALA A 623 -3.24 -18.86 5.41
C ALA A 623 -4.51 -19.24 6.20
N ASN A 624 -4.59 -18.92 7.49
CA ASN A 624 -5.81 -19.14 8.30
C ASN A 624 -6.97 -18.22 7.88
N THR A 625 -6.68 -16.96 7.57
CA THR A 625 -7.68 -16.00 7.07
C THR A 625 -8.19 -16.45 5.70
N PHE A 626 -7.27 -16.87 4.84
CA PHE A 626 -7.56 -17.41 3.53
C PHE A 626 -8.41 -18.69 3.60
N TYR A 627 -8.06 -19.60 4.53
CA TYR A 627 -8.86 -20.80 4.81
C TYR A 627 -10.27 -20.43 5.30
N SER A 628 -10.39 -19.54 6.29
CA SER A 628 -11.69 -19.06 6.79
C SER A 628 -12.56 -18.45 5.68
N ALA A 629 -11.95 -17.65 4.79
CA ALA A 629 -12.64 -17.07 3.64
C ALA A 629 -13.12 -18.14 2.65
N SER A 630 -12.29 -19.17 2.38
CA SER A 630 -12.66 -20.29 1.51
C SER A 630 -13.89 -21.07 2.01
N ILE A 631 -14.15 -21.04 3.31
CA ILE A 631 -15.29 -21.71 3.94
C ILE A 631 -16.53 -20.86 3.83
N ILE A 632 -16.42 -19.58 4.24
CA ILE A 632 -17.50 -18.61 4.17
C ILE A 632 -18.04 -18.54 2.73
N TRP A 633 -17.14 -18.31 1.79
CA TRP A 633 -17.48 -18.05 0.40
C TRP A 633 -17.58 -19.35 -0.40
N GLY A 634 -16.59 -20.23 -0.32
CA GLY A 634 -16.58 -21.42 -1.16
C GLY A 634 -17.41 -22.60 -0.65
N ALA A 635 -17.38 -22.91 0.65
CA ALA A 635 -18.13 -24.04 1.20
C ALA A 635 -19.62 -23.71 1.41
N ILE A 636 -19.89 -22.68 2.22
CA ILE A 636 -21.26 -22.33 2.63
C ILE A 636 -21.94 -21.49 1.56
N GLY A 637 -21.23 -20.51 1.02
CA GLY A 637 -21.69 -19.65 -0.05
C GLY A 637 -22.62 -18.51 0.41
N PRO A 638 -22.77 -17.47 -0.44
CA PRO A 638 -23.50 -16.27 -0.10
C PRO A 638 -25.00 -16.50 0.03
N VAL A 639 -25.57 -17.50 -0.64
CA VAL A 639 -27.01 -17.78 -0.54
C VAL A 639 -27.38 -18.18 0.89
N LYS A 640 -26.55 -19.00 1.56
CA LYS A 640 -26.81 -19.43 2.93
C LYS A 640 -26.40 -18.38 3.96
N MET A 641 -25.38 -17.58 3.68
CA MET A 641 -24.86 -16.60 4.64
C MET A 641 -25.51 -15.22 4.53
N PHE A 642 -25.80 -14.74 3.31
CA PHE A 642 -26.33 -13.41 2.99
C PHE A 642 -27.67 -13.46 2.22
N GLY A 643 -28.21 -14.63 1.90
CA GLY A 643 -29.48 -14.74 1.17
C GLY A 643 -30.71 -14.40 2.02
N PRO A 644 -31.90 -14.38 1.42
CA PRO A 644 -33.15 -14.09 2.12
C PRO A 644 -33.35 -15.01 3.33
N GLY A 645 -33.63 -14.44 4.51
CA GLY A 645 -33.81 -15.19 5.76
C GLY A 645 -32.51 -15.54 6.50
N SER A 646 -31.33 -15.22 5.94
CA SER A 646 -30.06 -15.39 6.65
C SER A 646 -29.80 -14.24 7.63
N THR A 647 -28.93 -14.50 8.61
CA THR A 647 -28.56 -13.51 9.63
C THR A 647 -27.93 -12.25 9.04
N TYR A 648 -27.10 -12.39 8.00
CA TYR A 648 -26.31 -11.29 7.42
C TYR A 648 -26.90 -10.72 6.13
N SER A 649 -28.15 -11.03 5.80
CA SER A 649 -28.80 -10.63 4.55
C SER A 649 -28.79 -9.13 4.28
N SER A 650 -28.91 -8.32 5.33
CA SER A 650 -28.87 -6.86 5.23
C SER A 650 -27.54 -6.29 4.70
N LEU A 651 -26.45 -7.06 4.74
CA LEU A 651 -25.15 -6.59 4.27
C LEU A 651 -25.08 -6.46 2.75
N LEU A 652 -25.91 -7.18 2.00
CA LEU A 652 -25.97 -7.07 0.53
C LEU A 652 -26.47 -5.70 0.05
N TYR A 653 -27.21 -4.96 0.89
CA TYR A 653 -27.56 -3.56 0.59
C TYR A 653 -26.33 -2.66 0.44
N GLY A 654 -25.15 -3.10 0.90
CA GLY A 654 -23.89 -2.44 0.61
C GLY A 654 -23.68 -2.15 -0.88
N PHE A 655 -24.00 -3.09 -1.78
CA PHE A 655 -23.90 -2.86 -3.23
C PHE A 655 -24.78 -1.71 -3.72
N LEU A 656 -26.03 -1.65 -3.24
CA LEU A 656 -26.97 -0.61 -3.63
C LEU A 656 -26.53 0.75 -3.06
N ILE A 657 -26.17 0.79 -1.79
CA ILE A 657 -25.69 1.99 -1.11
C ILE A 657 -24.43 2.51 -1.81
N GLY A 658 -23.48 1.63 -2.11
CA GLY A 658 -22.25 1.96 -2.81
C GLY A 658 -22.49 2.53 -4.21
N ALA A 659 -23.45 2.00 -4.96
CA ALA A 659 -23.81 2.54 -6.27
C ALA A 659 -24.44 3.94 -6.18
N ILE A 660 -25.25 4.21 -5.16
CA ILE A 660 -26.00 5.46 -5.04
C ILE A 660 -25.16 6.58 -4.40
N ILE A 661 -24.35 6.27 -3.39
CA ILE A 661 -23.71 7.28 -2.53
C ILE A 661 -22.76 8.26 -3.26
N PRO A 662 -22.10 7.94 -4.39
CA PRO A 662 -21.29 8.91 -5.13
C PRO A 662 -22.13 9.91 -5.95
N ILE A 663 -23.43 9.64 -6.17
CA ILE A 663 -24.30 10.44 -7.04
C ILE A 663 -24.64 11.81 -6.43
N PRO A 664 -25.11 11.92 -5.15
CA PRO A 664 -25.47 13.22 -4.58
C PRO A 664 -24.32 14.25 -4.55
N PRO A 665 -23.09 13.91 -4.11
CA PRO A 665 -21.96 14.85 -4.15
C PRO A 665 -21.65 15.32 -5.56
N TRP A 666 -21.73 14.44 -6.56
CA TRP A 666 -21.51 14.78 -7.96
C TRP A 666 -22.56 15.78 -8.48
N LEU A 667 -23.84 15.56 -8.14
CA LEU A 667 -24.91 16.51 -8.47
C LEU A 667 -24.72 17.86 -7.77
N LEU A 668 -24.32 17.84 -6.50
CA LEU A 668 -24.01 19.05 -5.74
C LEU A 668 -22.83 19.82 -6.34
N MET A 669 -21.78 19.13 -6.79
CA MET A 669 -20.65 19.75 -7.50
C MET A 669 -21.09 20.42 -8.81
N LYS A 670 -22.02 19.80 -9.55
CA LYS A 670 -22.56 20.38 -10.78
C LYS A 670 -23.46 21.59 -10.50
N LYS A 671 -24.23 21.56 -9.41
CA LYS A 671 -25.13 22.66 -9.02
C LYS A 671 -24.38 23.84 -8.38
N TYR A 672 -23.33 23.56 -7.59
CA TYR A 672 -22.56 24.54 -6.83
C TYR A 672 -21.07 24.49 -7.21
N PRO A 673 -20.68 24.90 -8.43
CA PRO A 673 -19.29 24.83 -8.90
C PRO A 673 -18.32 25.69 -8.07
N ASN A 674 -18.83 26.69 -7.34
CA ASN A 674 -18.04 27.56 -6.47
C ASN A 674 -17.58 26.86 -5.18
N VAL A 675 -18.25 25.77 -4.77
CA VAL A 675 -17.95 25.05 -3.53
C VAL A 675 -16.86 24.01 -3.78
N LYS A 676 -15.60 24.48 -3.74
CA LYS A 676 -14.42 23.68 -4.13
C LYS A 676 -14.18 22.46 -3.23
N TRP A 677 -14.61 22.48 -1.97
CA TRP A 677 -14.33 21.39 -1.04
C TRP A 677 -15.06 20.08 -1.39
N LEU A 678 -16.20 20.17 -2.10
CA LEU A 678 -16.96 19.00 -2.56
C LEU A 678 -16.14 18.10 -3.50
N LYS A 679 -15.13 18.65 -4.19
CA LYS A 679 -14.22 17.89 -5.06
C LYS A 679 -13.33 16.90 -4.29
N TYR A 680 -13.13 17.10 -2.98
CA TYR A 680 -12.28 16.24 -2.16
C TYR A 680 -13.05 15.07 -1.53
N ILE A 681 -14.38 15.02 -1.65
CA ILE A 681 -15.18 13.90 -1.14
C ILE A 681 -15.04 12.73 -2.10
N HIS A 682 -14.52 11.61 -1.61
CA HIS A 682 -14.24 10.44 -2.42
C HIS A 682 -14.75 9.16 -1.74
N PHE A 683 -16.03 8.88 -1.94
CA PHE A 683 -16.73 7.73 -1.35
C PHE A 683 -16.05 6.37 -1.55
N PRO A 684 -15.48 6.03 -2.73
CA PRO A 684 -14.78 4.75 -2.86
C PRO A 684 -13.61 4.58 -1.89
N ILE A 685 -12.91 5.66 -1.52
CA ILE A 685 -11.80 5.62 -0.57
C ILE A 685 -12.32 5.55 0.86
N MET A 686 -13.35 6.35 1.17
CA MET A 686 -14.01 6.30 2.47
C MET A 686 -14.58 4.91 2.76
N LEU A 687 -15.17 4.26 1.74
CA LEU A 687 -15.67 2.89 1.80
C LEU A 687 -14.57 1.84 1.61
N SER A 688 -13.34 2.18 1.27
CA SER A 688 -12.23 1.21 1.28
C SER A 688 -11.32 1.37 2.49
N ALA A 689 -11.60 2.35 3.37
CA ALA A 689 -10.76 2.72 4.49
C ALA A 689 -10.39 1.49 5.36
N THR A 690 -11.36 0.63 5.65
CA THR A 690 -11.18 -0.54 6.50
C THR A 690 -10.97 -1.84 5.71
N GLY A 691 -10.57 -1.76 4.42
CA GLY A 691 -10.42 -2.92 3.55
C GLY A 691 -9.35 -3.92 4.01
N MET A 692 -8.41 -3.48 4.85
CA MET A 692 -7.38 -4.32 5.49
C MET A 692 -7.78 -4.78 6.89
N MET A 693 -8.98 -4.45 7.39
CA MET A 693 -9.49 -4.89 8.70
C MET A 693 -10.53 -6.01 8.55
N PRO A 694 -10.28 -7.22 9.09
CA PRO A 694 -8.99 -7.80 9.52
C PRO A 694 -8.05 -8.13 8.33
N PRO A 695 -6.71 -8.29 8.52
CA PRO A 695 -6.00 -8.49 9.78
C PRO A 695 -5.41 -7.23 10.46
N ALA A 696 -5.48 -6.05 9.83
CA ALA A 696 -4.93 -4.82 10.42
C ALA A 696 -5.65 -4.47 11.74
N PRO A 697 -4.92 -4.28 12.86
CA PRO A 697 -5.52 -3.82 14.10
C PRO A 697 -6.09 -2.40 13.94
N PRO A 698 -7.24 -2.10 14.57
CA PRO A 698 -7.80 -0.74 14.53
C PRO A 698 -6.88 0.35 15.10
N GLY A 699 -6.00 0.00 16.04
CA GLY A 699 -5.04 0.93 16.66
C GLY A 699 -4.03 1.57 15.70
N ASN A 700 -3.78 0.95 14.53
CA ASN A 700 -2.82 1.46 13.54
C ASN A 700 -3.32 2.72 12.83
N TYR A 701 -4.64 2.92 12.76
CA TYR A 701 -5.23 3.98 11.93
C TYR A 701 -5.06 5.38 12.54
N PRO A 702 -5.36 5.61 13.85
CA PRO A 702 -5.17 6.92 14.46
C PRO A 702 -3.75 7.46 14.34
N SER A 703 -2.73 6.63 14.63
CA SER A 703 -1.33 7.08 14.57
C SER A 703 -0.86 7.31 13.13
N TRP A 704 -1.26 6.44 12.19
CA TRP A 704 -0.99 6.65 10.76
C TRP A 704 -1.58 7.97 10.24
N LEU A 705 -2.83 8.27 10.61
CA LEU A 705 -3.52 9.52 10.24
C LEU A 705 -2.88 10.75 10.88
N LEU A 706 -2.42 10.65 12.14
CA LEU A 706 -1.73 11.73 12.84
C LEU A 706 -0.40 12.09 12.16
N VAL A 707 0.41 11.10 11.82
CA VAL A 707 1.69 11.31 11.12
C VAL A 707 1.42 11.90 9.73
N GLY A 708 0.41 11.38 9.03
CA GLY A 708 -0.04 11.93 7.76
C GLY A 708 -0.45 13.40 7.85
N PHE A 709 -1.21 13.79 8.89
CA PHE A 709 -1.56 15.18 9.16
C PHE A 709 -0.34 16.06 9.40
N ILE A 710 0.62 15.62 10.22
CA ILE A 710 1.84 16.38 10.51
C ILE A 710 2.63 16.63 9.21
N PHE A 711 2.87 15.60 8.41
CA PHE A 711 3.69 15.75 7.21
C PHE A 711 2.93 16.43 6.06
N ASN A 712 1.71 16.00 5.77
CA ASN A 712 1.01 16.39 4.54
C ASN A 712 0.07 17.58 4.72
N PHE A 713 -0.22 18.01 5.96
CA PHE A 713 -0.96 19.25 6.23
C PHE A 713 -0.07 20.30 6.88
N ILE A 714 0.56 20.01 8.03
CA ILE A 714 1.34 21.00 8.78
C ILE A 714 2.64 21.33 8.04
N LEU A 715 3.52 20.36 7.81
CA LEU A 715 4.83 20.62 7.18
C LEU A 715 4.68 21.07 5.72
N ALA A 716 3.71 20.52 4.99
CA ALA A 716 3.41 20.96 3.64
C ALA A 716 2.97 22.45 3.58
N ARG A 717 2.28 22.96 4.61
CA ARG A 717 1.78 24.36 4.65
C ARG A 717 2.77 25.33 5.28
N TYR A 718 3.40 24.98 6.40
CA TYR A 718 4.22 25.90 7.19
C TYR A 718 5.73 25.72 6.96
N ALA A 719 6.18 24.56 6.48
CA ALA A 719 7.59 24.25 6.21
C ALA A 719 7.78 23.73 4.78
N ARG A 720 7.16 24.38 3.80
CA ARG A 720 7.00 23.89 2.42
C ARG A 720 8.33 23.54 1.73
N THR A 721 9.35 24.36 1.89
CA THR A 721 10.69 24.11 1.31
C THR A 721 11.34 22.85 1.88
N TRP A 722 11.14 22.59 3.18
CA TRP A 722 11.60 21.36 3.82
C TRP A 722 10.83 20.16 3.29
N TRP A 723 9.50 20.26 3.23
CA TRP A 723 8.64 19.16 2.77
C TRP A 723 8.99 18.73 1.34
N LYS A 724 9.09 19.68 0.39
CA LYS A 724 9.45 19.37 -1.00
C LYS A 724 10.81 18.68 -1.13
N ARG A 725 11.78 19.04 -0.29
CA ARG A 725 13.16 18.55 -0.39
C ARG A 725 13.37 17.23 0.34
N TYR A 726 12.75 17.05 1.49
CA TYR A 726 13.10 15.98 2.43
C TYR A 726 11.97 15.01 2.78
N ALA A 727 10.68 15.31 2.55
CA ALA A 727 9.59 14.44 3.04
C ALA A 727 9.70 13.00 2.51
N TYR A 728 9.90 12.82 1.20
CA TYR A 728 10.06 11.47 0.62
C TYR A 728 11.43 10.85 0.93
N VAL A 729 12.47 11.66 1.12
CA VAL A 729 13.78 11.17 1.58
C VAL A 729 13.68 10.66 3.01
N PHE A 730 12.92 11.33 3.87
CA PHE A 730 12.64 10.92 5.24
C PHE A 730 11.88 9.59 5.24
N SER A 731 10.78 9.47 4.48
CA SER A 731 10.06 8.20 4.35
C SER A 731 10.98 7.05 3.93
N ALA A 732 11.83 7.27 2.91
CA ALA A 732 12.77 6.26 2.45
C ALA A 732 13.80 5.87 3.51
N ALA A 733 14.31 6.84 4.27
CA ALA A 733 15.26 6.62 5.35
C ALA A 733 14.65 5.82 6.51
N MET A 734 13.40 6.14 6.88
CA MET A 734 12.67 5.45 7.94
C MET A 734 12.41 3.98 7.56
N ASP A 735 11.92 3.72 6.34
CA ASP A 735 11.69 2.36 5.82
C ASP A 735 12.97 1.53 5.81
N CYS A 736 14.08 2.12 5.34
CA CYS A 736 15.37 1.44 5.32
C CYS A 736 15.89 1.18 6.75
N GLY A 737 15.83 2.17 7.65
CA GLY A 737 16.33 2.05 9.02
C GLY A 737 15.62 0.93 9.79
N VAL A 738 14.29 0.88 9.68
CA VAL A 738 13.47 -0.22 10.22
C VAL A 738 13.89 -1.56 9.64
N ALA A 739 13.93 -1.69 8.31
CA ALA A 739 14.18 -2.98 7.67
C ALA A 739 15.55 -3.59 8.07
N PHE A 740 16.60 -2.77 8.17
CA PHE A 740 17.90 -3.23 8.68
C PHE A 740 17.83 -3.58 10.17
N GLY A 741 17.11 -2.80 10.98
CA GLY A 741 16.87 -3.10 12.40
C GLY A 741 16.18 -4.45 12.60
N ILE A 742 15.08 -4.70 11.89
CA ILE A 742 14.33 -5.97 11.99
C ILE A 742 15.22 -7.16 11.57
N LEU A 743 15.94 -7.04 10.45
CA LEU A 743 16.83 -8.10 9.97
C LEU A 743 17.87 -8.50 11.02
N ILE A 744 18.53 -7.51 11.65
CA ILE A 744 19.55 -7.79 12.67
C ILE A 744 18.91 -8.37 13.93
N ILE A 745 17.82 -7.79 14.44
CA ILE A 745 17.11 -8.30 15.62
C ILE A 745 16.68 -9.75 15.38
N PHE A 746 16.16 -10.06 14.20
CA PHE A 746 15.74 -11.42 13.87
C PHE A 746 16.92 -12.39 13.83
N PHE A 747 17.93 -12.13 12.99
CA PHE A 747 19.01 -13.09 12.76
C PHE A 747 19.98 -13.20 13.94
N ALA A 748 20.27 -12.09 14.63
CA ALA A 748 21.20 -12.10 15.75
C ALA A 748 20.55 -12.57 17.06
N LEU A 749 19.28 -12.26 17.29
CA LEU A 749 18.62 -12.48 18.59
C LEU A 749 17.50 -13.51 18.52
N GLN A 750 16.42 -13.22 17.80
CA GLN A 750 15.21 -14.05 17.81
C GLN A 750 15.47 -15.47 17.28
N ASN A 751 16.29 -15.61 16.23
CA ASN A 751 16.65 -16.92 15.67
C ASN A 751 17.54 -17.74 16.64
N ASN A 752 18.37 -17.06 17.42
CA ASN A 752 19.24 -17.68 18.43
C ASN A 752 18.53 -17.88 19.78
N LYS A 753 17.21 -17.62 19.86
CA LYS A 753 16.39 -17.70 21.08
C LYS A 753 16.92 -16.81 22.21
N VAL A 754 17.58 -15.71 21.86
CA VAL A 754 17.94 -14.66 22.81
C VAL A 754 16.72 -13.77 22.94
N GLU A 755 16.08 -13.83 24.11
CA GLU A 755 14.90 -13.03 24.44
C GLU A 755 15.30 -11.92 25.43
N PHE A 756 14.71 -10.73 25.26
CA PHE A 756 14.90 -9.64 26.20
C PHE A 756 14.19 -9.99 27.53
N PRO A 757 14.72 -9.62 28.71
CA PRO A 757 14.06 -9.90 29.98
C PRO A 757 12.61 -9.39 30.00
N THR A 758 11.70 -10.15 30.60
CA THR A 758 10.29 -9.75 30.71
C THR A 758 10.12 -8.62 31.72
N TRP A 759 9.56 -7.49 31.29
CA TRP A 759 9.28 -6.31 32.13
C TRP A 759 8.02 -5.59 31.61
N TRP A 760 7.59 -4.51 32.26
CA TRP A 760 6.33 -3.82 31.89
C TRP A 760 6.29 -3.36 30.43
N GLY A 761 7.44 -2.98 29.85
CA GLY A 761 7.55 -2.60 28.44
C GLY A 761 7.38 -3.74 27.42
N THR A 762 7.31 -4.99 27.88
CA THR A 762 6.99 -6.15 27.02
C THR A 762 5.50 -6.34 26.78
N GLY A 763 4.64 -5.69 27.56
CA GLY A 763 3.18 -5.71 27.34
C GLY A 763 2.50 -7.03 27.71
N GLY A 764 3.21 -7.94 28.37
CA GLY A 764 2.70 -9.25 28.76
C GLY A 764 2.25 -10.11 27.57
N ASN A 765 1.29 -11.01 27.80
CA ASN A 765 0.84 -11.96 26.78
C ASN A 765 0.08 -11.33 25.60
N THR A 766 -0.38 -10.09 25.72
CA THR A 766 -1.10 -9.39 24.64
C THR A 766 -0.26 -8.36 23.90
N GLY A 767 0.97 -8.09 24.34
CA GLY A 767 1.88 -7.12 23.72
C GLY A 767 1.54 -5.65 24.01
N ASP A 768 0.37 -5.35 24.58
CA ASP A 768 -0.09 -3.99 24.92
C ASP A 768 -0.56 -3.85 26.38
N GLY A 769 -0.47 -4.90 27.19
CA GLY A 769 -0.93 -4.91 28.59
C GLY A 769 -2.45 -5.01 28.79
N CYS A 770 -3.22 -5.35 27.74
CA CYS A 770 -4.69 -5.44 27.75
C CYS A 770 -5.21 -6.87 27.55
N PRO A 771 -5.20 -7.71 28.60
CA PRO A 771 -5.51 -9.14 28.50
C PRO A 771 -6.95 -9.45 28.07
N LEU A 772 -7.91 -8.56 28.38
CA LEU A 772 -9.33 -8.78 28.12
C LEU A 772 -9.79 -8.31 26.73
N SER A 773 -8.88 -7.78 25.91
CA SER A 773 -9.20 -7.31 24.55
C SER A 773 -9.69 -8.43 23.62
N HIS A 774 -9.21 -9.66 23.84
CA HIS A 774 -9.67 -10.87 23.12
C HIS A 774 -10.96 -11.47 23.68
N GLY A 775 -11.42 -10.99 24.83
CA GLY A 775 -12.61 -11.49 25.48
C GLY A 775 -13.89 -10.98 24.81
N ASN A 776 -14.94 -11.78 24.90
CA ASN A 776 -16.29 -11.32 24.59
C ASN A 776 -16.82 -10.34 25.66
N PHE A 777 -18.09 -9.94 25.57
CA PHE A 777 -18.69 -8.98 26.51
C PHE A 777 -18.55 -9.39 27.98
N TYR A 778 -18.48 -10.70 28.25
CA TYR A 778 -18.36 -11.28 29.58
C TYR A 778 -16.90 -11.52 30.01
N GLY A 779 -15.92 -11.05 29.24
CA GLY A 779 -14.49 -11.29 29.49
C GLY A 779 -14.05 -12.72 29.22
N ARG A 780 -14.87 -13.56 28.57
CA ARG A 780 -14.52 -14.94 28.22
C ARG A 780 -13.76 -14.96 26.90
N ILE A 781 -12.60 -15.59 26.90
CA ILE A 781 -11.81 -15.81 25.70
C ILE A 781 -12.38 -17.02 24.95
N PRO A 782 -12.65 -16.91 23.64
CA PRO A 782 -13.16 -18.04 22.85
C PRO A 782 -12.23 -19.25 22.89
N GLN A 783 -12.83 -20.42 22.97
CA GLN A 783 -12.13 -21.72 22.96
C GLN A 783 -12.63 -22.56 21.78
N ASP A 784 -11.88 -23.62 21.46
CA ASP A 784 -12.36 -24.64 20.52
C ASP A 784 -13.57 -25.35 21.11
N ARG A 785 -14.56 -25.70 20.28
CA ARG A 785 -15.75 -26.43 20.74
C ARG A 785 -15.30 -27.79 21.30
N PRO A 786 -15.62 -28.14 22.55
CA PRO A 786 -15.30 -29.47 23.06
C PRO A 786 -15.99 -30.52 22.18
N LEU A 787 -15.26 -31.58 21.82
CA LEU A 787 -15.81 -32.68 21.03
C LEU A 787 -16.94 -33.32 21.84
N ILE A 788 -18.17 -33.17 21.38
CA ILE A 788 -19.31 -33.89 21.92
C ILE A 788 -19.14 -35.34 21.47
N ASN A 789 -18.46 -36.14 22.31
CA ASN A 789 -18.53 -37.60 22.47
C ASN A 789 -17.27 -38.11 23.18
N GLN A 790 -17.23 -37.92 24.50
CA GLN A 790 -16.58 -38.85 25.44
C GLN A 790 -17.48 -38.95 26.67
N SER A 791 -18.56 -39.71 26.53
CA SER A 791 -19.32 -40.31 27.63
C SER A 791 -19.79 -41.66 27.16
#